data_AF-A0A535ZR50-F1
#
_entry.id   AF-A0A535ZR50-F1
#
_cell.length_a   1.000
_cell.length_b   1.000
_cell.length_c   1.000
_cell.angle_alpha   90.00
_cell.angle_beta   90.00
_cell.angle_gamma   90.00
#
_symmetry.space_group_name_H-M   'P 1'
#
loop_
_entity.id
_entity.type
_entity.pdbx_description
1 polymer ?
#
loop_
_entity_poly.entity_id
_entity_poly.type
_entity_poly.pdbx_seq_one_letter_code
_entity_poly.pdbx_strand_id
1 'polypeptide(L)'
;MARSTQKTSTDRPNLTAAAPAGASKRNRNGLPWKRYFTRPGVAPFDEVQWETREAAISNEKGEAVFEQHDVEIPTSWSQVATNVVVSKYFRGVIGTPERERSVKQLIGRVVRTIHGWANKQGYFATPEAAEIFRDELTHLLVHQKAAFNSPVWFNAGIEQRPQLSACFINKVEDRMESILTLAKTEGMLFKYGSGTGSNLSPLRSSRELLAGGGTASGPVSFMKGFDAFAGVIKSGGKTRRAAKMVILNADHPDIVEFINCKVEEERKAWTLIEGGYDPSFNGPAYSSIFFQNSNNSVRVKDDFMKAVEEDAEWHTFAITTGQIMDTYKARDLMRMMADAAWACGDPGLQYDTTVNHWHTSPNTDRINASNPCSEYMFLDDTSCNLASINLMKFLDGRGEFDVEAYREACRVLITAQEILVDNASYPTEAITQNSKDFRPLGLGYANLGALLMASGLPYDSDAGRDVAAALTAVMTGEAYAQSARIAQKKGPFNGFAVNREPMLRVMDQHRSSVDHINPAHVPLPLLSAARDAWDKACQLGDLYGYRNAQATVIAPTGTIGFMMDCDTTGIEPDIALVKYKKLVGGGMLKIVNQTVPIALRRIGYPEAQVSEILQYIDENDTIEGAPHLRPDDLAVFDCAFKPAKGSRTIHYMGHVKMMAAAQPFISGAISKTVNMPEQATAEDIMEVYLEGWRMGLKAIAIYRDGSKRSQPLNTALDSKKTAAEPAAVVTAEPARAVRRKLPDERRAITHKFDIQGHEGYITVGIYEDGTPGEIFLVMSKEGSTISGLMDAFATSISLALQYGVPLEVLVKKFAHTRFEPSGFTKNPEIPIAKSITDYIFRWLTSKFLSGTQQEAIGLVRREPIVELEAPAAPAAAPIKPAPVDSSPIKISFVGQEDAPACSDCGSIMIRNGTCYKCLNCGSTSGCS
;
A
#
# COMPACT_ATOMS: atom_id res chain seq x y z
N MET A 1 -11.60 35.66 57.03
CA MET A 1 -10.93 36.97 56.99
C MET A 1 -9.67 36.85 56.15
N ALA A 2 -9.45 37.85 55.32
CA ALA A 2 -8.51 37.85 54.21
C ALA A 2 -7.05 38.11 54.60
N ARG A 3 -6.16 37.74 53.66
CA ARG A 3 -4.90 38.37 53.19
C ARG A 3 -3.70 37.42 53.24
N SER A 4 -3.17 37.01 52.08
CA SER A 4 -2.14 37.73 51.28
C SER A 4 -0.75 37.43 51.85
N THR A 5 0.32 37.04 51.16
CA THR A 5 0.73 37.19 49.76
C THR A 5 2.06 36.42 49.55
N GLN A 6 2.46 36.31 48.29
CA GLN A 6 3.84 36.30 47.76
C GLN A 6 4.47 34.97 47.29
N LYS A 7 4.82 35.03 46.00
CA LYS A 7 5.71 34.18 45.22
C LYS A 7 7.14 34.27 45.74
N THR A 8 7.87 33.16 45.69
CA THR A 8 9.32 33.16 45.46
C THR A 8 9.73 32.07 44.47
N SER A 9 10.74 32.45 43.70
CA SER A 9 11.45 31.82 42.62
C SER A 9 12.22 30.55 43.00
N THR A 10 12.31 29.63 42.04
CA THR A 10 13.45 28.74 41.70
C THR A 10 14.35 28.19 42.82
N ASP A 11 14.34 26.87 42.98
CA ASP A 11 15.59 26.11 43.06
C ASP A 11 15.37 24.64 42.63
N ARG A 12 16.25 24.18 41.72
CA ARG A 12 16.35 22.78 41.27
C ARG A 12 17.05 21.97 42.36
N PRO A 13 16.55 20.79 42.77
CA PRO A 13 17.38 19.88 43.53
C PRO A 13 18.29 19.09 42.58
N ASN A 14 19.59 19.33 42.71
CA ASN A 14 20.65 18.46 42.21
C ASN A 14 20.44 17.02 42.69
N LEU A 15 20.18 16.10 41.75
CA LEU A 15 20.23 14.66 41.99
C LEU A 15 21.67 14.17 41.80
N THR A 16 22.51 14.44 42.80
CA THR A 16 23.81 13.76 42.98
C THR A 16 23.94 13.30 44.42
N ALA A 17 23.35 12.14 44.70
CA ALA A 17 23.72 11.32 45.84
C ALA A 17 23.56 9.85 45.45
N ALA A 18 24.69 9.20 45.19
CA ALA A 18 24.75 7.75 45.01
C ALA A 18 24.23 7.08 46.29
N ALA A 19 23.12 6.35 46.18
CA ALA A 19 22.66 5.46 47.23
C ALA A 19 23.62 4.26 47.33
N PRO A 20 23.92 3.76 48.54
CA PRO A 20 24.85 2.65 48.72
C PRO A 20 24.28 1.37 48.11
N ALA A 21 25.17 0.58 47.49
CA ALA A 21 24.88 -0.70 46.84
C ALA A 21 24.25 -1.71 47.82
N GLY A 22 22.93 -1.70 47.92
CA GLY A 22 22.18 -2.79 48.52
C GLY A 22 22.28 -4.01 47.62
N ALA A 23 22.79 -5.12 48.16
CA ALA A 23 22.91 -6.40 47.48
C ALA A 23 21.58 -6.79 46.80
N SER A 24 21.52 -6.61 45.49
CA SER A 24 20.37 -6.99 44.68
C SER A 24 20.15 -8.50 44.81
N LYS A 25 18.95 -8.88 45.29
CA LYS A 25 18.57 -10.28 45.48
C LYS A 25 18.63 -11.01 44.14
N ARG A 26 19.48 -12.04 44.03
CA ARG A 26 19.48 -12.99 42.89
C ARG A 26 18.08 -13.60 42.73
N ASN A 27 17.52 -13.50 41.53
CA ASN A 27 16.29 -14.21 41.17
C ASN A 27 16.67 -15.62 40.70
N ARG A 28 16.54 -16.62 41.59
CA ARG A 28 16.85 -18.02 41.25
C ARG A 28 16.02 -18.57 40.09
N ASN A 29 14.88 -17.94 39.79
CA ASN A 29 13.98 -18.29 38.70
C ASN A 29 14.14 -17.40 37.46
N GLY A 30 15.17 -16.55 37.37
CA GLY A 30 15.41 -15.74 36.17
C GLY A 30 16.29 -16.44 35.13
N LEU A 31 16.34 -15.87 33.92
CA LEU A 31 17.23 -16.30 32.84
C LEU A 31 18.67 -15.88 33.15
N PRO A 32 19.65 -16.79 33.08
CA PRO A 32 21.03 -16.38 32.93
C PRO A 32 21.22 -15.75 31.54
N TRP A 33 22.07 -14.74 31.44
CA TRP A 33 22.42 -14.14 30.16
C TRP A 33 23.93 -14.00 30.04
N LYS A 34 24.46 -14.27 28.85
CA LYS A 34 25.89 -14.15 28.53
C LYS A 34 26.07 -13.07 27.48
N ARG A 35 27.19 -12.36 27.55
CA ARG A 35 27.57 -11.30 26.61
C ARG A 35 28.13 -11.94 25.34
N TYR A 36 27.75 -11.44 24.16
CA TYR A 36 28.20 -11.96 22.87
C TYR A 36 28.69 -10.83 21.95
N PHE A 37 27.82 -9.89 21.59
CA PHE A 37 28.13 -8.80 20.67
C PHE A 37 28.87 -7.64 21.33
N THR A 38 28.67 -7.44 22.62
CA THR A 38 29.14 -6.24 23.34
C THR A 38 30.33 -6.54 24.23
N ARG A 39 30.97 -5.49 24.77
CA ARG A 39 32.10 -5.61 25.69
C ARG A 39 31.74 -5.10 27.10
N PRO A 40 32.22 -5.75 28.19
CA PRO A 40 31.98 -5.26 29.54
C PRO A 40 32.52 -3.84 29.73
N GLY A 41 31.73 -2.96 30.33
CA GLY A 41 32.13 -1.58 30.64
C GLY A 41 32.14 -0.60 29.46
N VAL A 42 31.76 -1.04 28.26
CA VAL A 42 31.65 -0.17 27.06
C VAL A 42 30.17 -0.06 26.68
N ALA A 43 29.63 1.16 26.60
CA ALA A 43 28.25 1.34 26.16
C ALA A 43 28.16 1.12 24.64
N PRO A 44 27.16 0.39 24.11
CA PRO A 44 27.10 0.07 22.68
C PRO A 44 27.05 1.29 21.75
N PHE A 45 26.51 2.43 22.21
CA PHE A 45 26.51 3.66 21.42
C PHE A 45 27.90 4.30 21.28
N ASP A 46 28.82 4.02 22.20
CA ASP A 46 30.19 4.54 22.18
C ASP A 46 31.09 3.77 21.20
N GLU A 47 30.65 2.59 20.76
CA GLU A 47 31.33 1.77 19.73
C GLU A 47 31.00 2.24 18.31
N VAL A 48 30.10 3.21 18.16
CA VAL A 48 29.58 3.72 16.89
C VAL A 48 30.09 5.14 16.65
N GLN A 49 30.47 5.44 15.41
CA GLN A 49 30.76 6.81 14.98
C GLN A 49 29.47 7.52 14.58
N TRP A 50 29.35 8.79 14.97
CA TRP A 50 28.14 9.59 14.80
C TRP A 50 28.45 10.85 14.02
N GLU A 51 27.48 11.30 13.23
CA GLU A 51 27.53 12.58 12.54
C GLU A 51 26.16 13.26 12.57
N THR A 52 26.18 14.56 12.29
CA THR A 52 24.98 15.37 12.17
C THR A 52 24.71 15.63 10.70
N ARG A 53 23.49 15.34 10.23
CA ARG A 53 23.06 15.58 8.86
C ARG A 53 21.62 16.09 8.79
N GLU A 54 21.15 16.42 7.59
CA GLU A 54 19.77 16.80 7.31
C GLU A 54 18.95 15.58 6.89
N ALA A 55 17.68 15.53 7.27
CA ALA A 55 16.70 14.58 6.75
C ALA A 55 15.63 15.32 5.95
N ALA A 56 15.57 15.08 4.64
CA ALA A 56 14.62 15.72 3.73
C ALA A 56 13.91 14.70 2.84
N ILE A 57 12.59 14.84 2.71
CA ILE A 57 11.74 14.08 1.79
C ILE A 57 10.91 15.07 1.00
N SER A 58 10.85 14.90 -0.31
CA SER A 58 10.06 15.74 -1.19
C SER A 58 8.93 14.89 -1.87
N ASN A 59 7.86 15.51 -2.39
CA ASN A 59 6.75 14.85 -3.13
C ASN A 59 7.08 14.43 -4.58
N GLU A 60 6.20 14.52 -5.57
CA GLU A 60 6.56 14.27 -7.00
C GLU A 60 6.86 15.56 -7.78
N LYS A 61 6.70 16.74 -7.14
CA LYS A 61 6.71 18.08 -7.77
C LYS A 61 7.88 18.98 -7.42
N GLY A 62 8.81 18.54 -6.59
CA GLY A 62 9.98 19.30 -6.13
C GLY A 62 9.82 19.76 -4.67
N GLU A 63 8.61 19.70 -4.13
CA GLU A 63 8.26 20.37 -2.88
C GLU A 63 8.63 19.50 -1.68
N ALA A 64 9.28 20.11 -0.68
CA ALA A 64 9.60 19.46 0.58
C ALA A 64 8.30 19.03 1.27
N VAL A 65 8.14 17.73 1.49
CA VAL A 65 7.06 17.11 2.28
C VAL A 65 7.46 17.02 3.74
N PHE A 66 8.75 16.84 3.99
CA PHE A 66 9.32 16.73 5.32
C PHE A 66 10.77 17.21 5.28
N GLU A 67 11.16 17.98 6.29
CA GLU A 67 12.53 18.43 6.48
C GLU A 67 12.84 18.56 7.97
N GLN A 68 14.01 18.09 8.38
CA GLN A 68 14.54 18.28 9.73
C GLN A 68 16.07 18.36 9.68
N HIS A 69 16.62 19.50 10.10
CA HIS A 69 18.06 19.70 10.23
C HIS A 69 18.61 19.23 11.58
N ASP A 70 19.94 19.15 11.64
CA ASP A 70 20.74 18.80 12.80
C ASP A 70 20.30 17.49 13.49
N VAL A 71 20.15 16.42 12.71
CA VAL A 71 19.86 15.09 13.25
C VAL A 71 21.13 14.26 13.39
N GLU A 72 21.36 13.71 14.58
CA GLU A 72 22.50 12.86 14.91
C GLU A 72 22.20 11.39 14.55
N ILE A 73 22.97 10.85 13.61
CA ILE A 73 22.79 9.53 13.01
C ILE A 73 24.13 8.77 13.00
N PRO A 74 24.17 7.43 13.12
CA PRO A 74 25.39 6.68 12.88
C PRO A 74 25.93 6.94 11.46
N THR A 75 27.25 7.15 11.32
CA THR A 75 27.87 7.40 10.00
C THR A 75 27.59 6.26 9.01
N SER A 76 27.48 5.03 9.52
CA SER A 76 27.17 3.82 8.76
C SER A 76 25.75 3.71 8.18
N TRP A 77 24.79 4.50 8.66
CA TRP A 77 23.41 4.45 8.15
C TRP A 77 23.28 5.29 6.88
N SER A 78 22.52 4.81 5.89
CA SER A 78 22.33 5.55 4.65
C SER A 78 21.48 6.82 4.82
N GLN A 79 21.51 7.72 3.83
CA GLN A 79 20.59 8.86 3.78
C GLN A 79 19.13 8.42 3.67
N VAL A 80 18.85 7.27 3.02
CA VAL A 80 17.50 6.72 2.92
C VAL A 80 17.00 6.26 4.28
N ALA A 81 17.80 5.50 5.03
CA ALA A 81 17.49 5.12 6.40
C ALA A 81 17.28 6.36 7.29
N THR A 82 18.15 7.36 7.14
CA THR A 82 18.04 8.65 7.84
C THR A 82 16.68 9.30 7.59
N ASN A 83 16.32 9.52 6.32
CA ASN A 83 15.07 10.14 5.93
C ASN A 83 13.85 9.38 6.46
N VAL A 84 13.86 8.05 6.35
CA VAL A 84 12.75 7.19 6.83
C VAL A 84 12.62 7.28 8.35
N VAL A 85 13.72 7.16 9.09
CA VAL A 85 13.70 7.09 10.54
C VAL A 85 13.30 8.43 11.16
N VAL A 86 13.86 9.52 10.64
CA VAL A 86 13.57 10.86 11.13
C VAL A 86 12.13 11.26 10.80
N SER A 87 11.65 11.01 9.58
CA SER A 87 10.28 11.38 9.21
C SER A 87 9.20 10.55 9.89
N LYS A 88 9.46 9.26 10.18
CA LYS A 88 8.43 8.34 10.70
C LYS A 88 8.55 8.04 12.19
N TYR A 89 9.77 7.87 12.72
CA TYR A 89 9.98 7.28 14.04
C TYR A 89 10.43 8.28 15.10
N PHE A 90 11.06 9.40 14.72
CA PHE A 90 11.37 10.45 15.68
C PHE A 90 10.06 11.03 16.25
N ARG A 91 10.00 11.14 17.57
CA ARG A 91 8.85 11.65 18.31
C ARG A 91 8.96 13.15 18.57
N GLY A 92 7.83 13.82 18.78
CA GLY A 92 7.74 15.26 19.02
C GLY A 92 7.42 16.06 17.76
N VAL A 93 6.99 17.31 17.94
CA VAL A 93 6.63 18.23 16.84
C VAL A 93 7.91 18.92 16.35
N ILE A 94 8.12 19.00 15.04
CA ILE A 94 9.31 19.66 14.49
C ILE A 94 9.39 21.11 15.01
N GLY A 95 10.59 21.54 15.40
CA GLY A 95 10.83 22.86 15.99
C GLY A 95 10.60 22.95 17.50
N THR A 96 10.06 21.91 18.14
CA THR A 96 9.87 21.87 19.61
C THR A 96 11.05 21.17 20.31
N PRO A 97 11.35 21.52 21.58
CA PRO A 97 12.40 20.83 22.36
C PRO A 97 12.14 19.34 22.56
N GLU A 98 10.87 18.90 22.52
CA GLU A 98 10.47 17.50 22.67
C GLU A 98 10.72 16.65 21.41
N ARG A 99 11.12 17.28 20.29
CA ARG A 99 11.46 16.58 19.05
C ARG A 99 12.75 15.78 19.23
N GLU A 100 12.67 14.47 19.03
CA GLU A 100 13.85 13.62 18.91
C GLU A 100 14.72 14.14 17.75
N ARG A 101 16.02 14.23 18.01
CA ARG A 101 17.06 14.69 17.08
C ARG A 101 18.19 13.69 16.93
N SER A 102 18.10 12.51 17.56
CA SER A 102 19.16 11.50 17.52
C SER A 102 18.60 10.09 17.48
N VAL A 103 19.22 9.22 16.68
CA VAL A 103 18.92 7.77 16.70
C VAL A 103 19.25 7.16 18.07
N LYS A 104 20.20 7.71 18.84
CA LYS A 104 20.44 7.31 20.24
C LYS A 104 19.21 7.50 21.11
N GLN A 105 18.46 8.59 20.89
CA GLN A 105 17.23 8.87 21.64
C GLN A 105 16.14 7.85 21.30
N LEU A 106 15.93 7.59 20.00
CA LEU A 106 14.95 6.62 19.50
C LEU A 106 15.23 5.21 20.02
N ILE A 107 16.43 4.68 19.77
CA ILE A 107 16.81 3.31 20.19
C ILE A 107 16.86 3.24 21.72
N GLY A 108 17.47 4.23 22.36
CA GLY A 108 17.57 4.29 23.81
C GLY A 108 16.19 4.32 24.48
N ARG A 109 15.19 5.02 23.92
CA ARG A 109 13.82 5.02 24.44
C ARG A 109 13.21 3.62 24.41
N VAL A 110 13.27 2.94 23.27
CA VAL A 110 12.70 1.60 23.11
C VAL A 110 13.41 0.62 24.04
N VAL A 111 14.75 0.56 24.00
CA VAL A 111 15.53 -0.39 24.80
C VAL A 111 15.40 -0.13 26.30
N ARG A 112 15.46 1.13 26.77
CA ARG A 112 15.26 1.44 28.19
C ARG A 112 13.87 1.03 28.67
N THR A 113 12.86 1.17 27.81
CA THR A 113 11.48 0.75 28.12
C THR A 113 11.40 -0.77 28.28
N ILE A 114 11.92 -1.53 27.31
CA ILE A 114 11.95 -3.00 27.35
C ILE A 114 12.76 -3.49 28.56
N HIS A 115 13.93 -2.93 28.80
CA HIS A 115 14.79 -3.27 29.94
C HIS A 115 14.08 -2.97 31.28
N GLY A 116 13.41 -1.83 31.40
CA GLY A 116 12.62 -1.48 32.57
C GLY A 116 11.48 -2.47 32.85
N TRP A 117 10.78 -2.91 31.81
CA TRP A 117 9.77 -3.96 31.92
C TRP A 117 10.36 -5.31 32.31
N ALA A 118 11.46 -5.72 31.66
CA ALA A 118 12.13 -6.98 31.95
C ALA A 118 12.55 -7.11 33.43
N ASN A 119 13.05 -6.02 34.01
CA ASN A 119 13.39 -5.94 35.43
C ASN A 119 12.16 -6.04 36.33
N LYS A 120 11.10 -5.27 36.05
CA LYS A 120 9.84 -5.31 36.82
C LYS A 120 9.19 -6.69 36.80
N GLN A 121 9.27 -7.36 35.66
CA GLN A 121 8.69 -8.69 35.45
C GLN A 121 9.62 -9.84 35.88
N GLY A 122 10.86 -9.54 36.28
CA GLY A 122 11.83 -10.52 36.76
C GLY A 122 12.27 -11.54 35.69
N TYR A 123 12.60 -11.10 34.47
CA TYR A 123 13.08 -12.00 33.41
C TYR A 123 14.48 -12.56 33.67
N PHE A 124 15.36 -11.80 34.34
CA PHE A 124 16.77 -12.13 34.45
C PHE A 124 17.15 -12.60 35.86
N ALA A 125 18.12 -13.51 35.92
CA ALA A 125 18.57 -14.12 37.18
C ALA A 125 19.33 -13.14 38.07
N THR A 126 19.99 -12.15 37.46
CA THR A 126 20.81 -11.15 38.11
C THR A 126 20.65 -9.80 37.40
N PRO A 127 20.91 -8.66 38.08
CA PRO A 127 20.97 -7.36 37.42
C PRO A 127 22.00 -7.33 36.28
N GLU A 128 23.17 -7.95 36.48
CA GLU A 128 24.20 -8.06 35.43
C GLU A 128 23.64 -8.69 34.15
N ALA A 129 22.87 -9.79 34.27
CA ALA A 129 22.24 -10.42 33.12
C ALA A 129 21.22 -9.50 32.42
N ALA A 130 20.49 -8.66 33.17
CA ALA A 130 19.58 -7.67 32.60
C ALA A 130 20.32 -6.57 31.84
N GLU A 131 21.43 -6.08 32.40
CA GLU A 131 22.28 -5.08 31.76
C GLU A 131 22.96 -5.63 30.51
N ILE A 132 23.46 -6.86 30.54
CA ILE A 132 23.99 -7.53 29.34
C ILE A 132 22.89 -7.61 28.28
N PHE A 133 21.69 -8.10 28.60
CA PHE A 133 20.60 -8.15 27.62
C PHE A 133 20.27 -6.78 27.02
N ARG A 134 20.25 -5.72 27.84
CA ARG A 134 20.05 -4.33 27.38
C ARG A 134 21.13 -3.92 26.37
N ASP A 135 22.38 -4.22 26.66
CA ASP A 135 23.51 -3.86 25.81
C ASP A 135 23.47 -4.64 24.48
N GLU A 136 23.23 -5.96 24.54
CA GLU A 136 23.11 -6.83 23.37
C GLU A 136 21.95 -6.40 22.46
N LEU A 137 20.79 -6.07 23.03
CA LEU A 137 19.66 -5.54 22.27
C LEU A 137 19.99 -4.17 21.64
N THR A 138 20.67 -3.28 22.37
CA THR A 138 21.11 -1.99 21.83
C THR A 138 22.05 -2.17 20.65
N HIS A 139 23.02 -3.08 20.76
CA HIS A 139 23.94 -3.41 19.69
C HIS A 139 23.20 -3.88 18.43
N LEU A 140 22.27 -4.84 18.56
CA LEU A 140 21.53 -5.34 17.40
C LEU A 140 20.77 -4.23 16.65
N LEU A 141 20.18 -3.29 17.39
CA LEU A 141 19.38 -2.21 16.81
C LEU A 141 20.25 -1.10 16.19
N VAL A 142 21.33 -0.68 16.85
CA VAL A 142 22.18 0.42 16.35
C VAL A 142 23.02 0.01 15.14
N HIS A 143 23.44 -1.26 15.07
CA HIS A 143 24.16 -1.83 13.93
C HIS A 143 23.24 -2.35 12.80
N GLN A 144 21.93 -2.05 12.86
CA GLN A 144 20.91 -2.48 11.89
C GLN A 144 20.89 -4.01 11.66
N LYS A 145 21.29 -4.81 12.66
CA LYS A 145 21.20 -6.28 12.60
C LYS A 145 19.77 -6.76 12.72
N ALA A 146 18.89 -5.98 13.35
CA ALA A 146 17.47 -6.26 13.44
C ALA A 146 16.64 -4.99 13.69
N ALA A 147 15.33 -5.10 13.46
CA ALA A 147 14.36 -4.08 13.85
C ALA A 147 13.04 -4.71 14.30
N PHE A 148 12.38 -4.08 15.28
CA PHE A 148 10.98 -4.39 15.62
C PHE A 148 10.02 -3.81 14.59
N ASN A 149 8.77 -4.29 14.57
CA ASN A 149 7.71 -3.66 13.79
C ASN A 149 7.48 -2.19 14.17
N SER A 150 7.00 -1.41 13.20
CA SER A 150 6.80 0.04 13.33
C SER A 150 6.03 0.48 14.58
N PRO A 151 4.91 -0.17 15.00
CA PRO A 151 4.23 0.16 16.27
C PRO A 151 5.12 0.18 17.53
N VAL A 152 6.15 -0.67 17.62
CA VAL A 152 7.09 -0.63 18.76
C VAL A 152 7.84 0.71 18.78
N TRP A 153 8.38 1.12 17.64
CA TRP A 153 9.09 2.40 17.50
C TRP A 153 8.19 3.61 17.75
N PHE A 154 6.94 3.54 17.30
CA PHE A 154 5.95 4.61 17.44
C PHE A 154 5.46 4.82 18.87
N ASN A 155 5.38 3.75 19.68
CA ASN A 155 4.57 3.78 20.91
C ASN A 155 5.35 3.42 22.18
N ALA A 156 6.40 2.60 22.11
CA ALA A 156 7.14 2.17 23.29
C ALA A 156 7.85 3.34 23.99
N GLY A 157 7.61 3.51 25.29
CA GLY A 157 8.20 4.60 26.08
C GLY A 157 7.57 5.98 25.83
N ILE A 158 6.44 6.04 25.12
CA ILE A 158 5.69 7.27 24.86
C ILE A 158 4.34 7.19 25.56
N GLU A 159 3.56 6.16 25.23
CA GLU A 159 2.25 5.93 25.84
C GLU A 159 2.42 5.11 27.13
N GLN A 160 1.64 5.41 28.16
CA GLN A 160 1.63 4.61 29.39
C GLN A 160 1.14 3.16 29.12
N ARG A 161 0.20 3.01 28.18
CA ARG A 161 -0.34 1.72 27.72
C ARG A 161 -0.18 1.65 26.19
N PRO A 162 1.00 1.29 25.68
CA PRO A 162 1.30 1.36 24.26
C PRO A 162 0.73 0.16 23.48
N GLN A 163 0.13 0.41 22.32
CA GLN A 163 -0.15 -0.66 21.34
C GLN A 163 1.16 -1.00 20.62
N LEU A 164 1.64 -2.24 20.74
CA LEU A 164 2.97 -2.63 20.24
C LEU A 164 2.91 -3.64 19.09
N SER A 165 1.81 -4.35 18.95
CA SER A 165 1.60 -5.36 17.91
C SER A 165 1.29 -4.71 16.57
N ALA A 166 1.73 -5.32 15.47
CA ALA A 166 1.43 -4.83 14.12
C ALA A 166 0.23 -5.52 13.47
N CYS A 167 -0.05 -6.75 13.89
CA CYS A 167 -0.98 -7.65 13.24
C CYS A 167 -2.05 -8.10 14.24
N PHE A 168 -3.31 -8.04 13.82
CA PHE A 168 -4.47 -8.45 14.60
C PHE A 168 -5.39 -9.31 13.75
N ILE A 169 -5.98 -10.33 14.38
CA ILE A 169 -7.07 -11.12 13.84
C ILE A 169 -8.29 -10.86 14.72
N ASN A 170 -9.44 -10.55 14.13
CA ASN A 170 -10.66 -10.24 14.87
C ASN A 170 -11.80 -11.17 14.43
N LYS A 171 -12.54 -11.67 15.41
CA LYS A 171 -13.74 -12.47 15.20
C LYS A 171 -14.91 -11.59 14.76
N VAL A 172 -15.83 -12.19 13.99
CA VAL A 172 -17.14 -11.60 13.72
C VAL A 172 -18.21 -12.67 13.83
N GLU A 173 -19.39 -12.29 14.31
CA GLU A 173 -20.58 -13.14 14.43
C GLU A 173 -21.73 -12.55 13.63
N ASP A 174 -22.68 -13.39 13.21
CA ASP A 174 -23.86 -13.02 12.40
C ASP A 174 -24.93 -12.26 13.19
N ARG A 175 -24.54 -11.12 13.78
CA ARG A 175 -25.41 -10.19 14.48
C ARG A 175 -24.89 -8.77 14.30
N MET A 176 -25.80 -7.82 14.13
CA MET A 176 -25.44 -6.42 13.85
C MET A 176 -24.51 -5.82 14.91
N GLU A 177 -24.71 -6.16 16.18
CA GLU A 177 -23.83 -5.70 17.27
C GLU A 177 -22.38 -6.17 17.08
N SER A 178 -22.15 -7.42 16.66
CA SER A 178 -20.80 -7.95 16.42
C SER A 178 -20.18 -7.31 15.19
N ILE A 179 -20.94 -7.17 14.10
CA ILE A 179 -20.51 -6.50 12.85
C ILE A 179 -20.07 -5.05 13.13
N LEU A 180 -20.87 -4.28 13.88
CA LEU A 180 -20.53 -2.89 14.22
C LEU A 180 -19.39 -2.80 15.25
N THR A 181 -19.31 -3.78 16.17
CA THR A 181 -18.18 -3.89 17.10
C THR A 181 -16.87 -4.17 16.36
N LEU A 182 -16.90 -4.94 15.27
CA LEU A 182 -15.73 -5.15 14.42
C LEU A 182 -15.26 -3.81 13.84
N ALA A 183 -16.14 -3.01 13.22
CA ALA A 183 -15.78 -1.69 12.69
C ALA A 183 -15.14 -0.79 13.75
N LYS A 184 -15.73 -0.75 14.96
CA LYS A 184 -15.19 0.00 16.10
C LYS A 184 -13.80 -0.50 16.49
N THR A 185 -13.63 -1.81 16.62
CA THR A 185 -12.36 -2.44 17.03
C THR A 185 -11.26 -2.14 16.03
N GLU A 186 -11.53 -2.35 14.73
CA GLU A 186 -10.57 -2.08 13.67
C GLU A 186 -10.20 -0.60 13.58
N GLY A 187 -11.18 0.30 13.70
CA GLY A 187 -10.91 1.73 13.73
C GLY A 187 -9.96 2.14 14.86
N MET A 188 -10.11 1.53 16.04
CA MET A 188 -9.18 1.74 17.17
C MET A 188 -7.79 1.18 16.88
N LEU A 189 -7.68 0.02 16.21
CA LEU A 189 -6.38 -0.57 15.84
C LEU A 189 -5.66 0.27 14.78
N PHE A 190 -6.38 0.79 13.78
CA PHE A 190 -5.85 1.64 12.72
C PHE A 190 -5.30 2.96 13.29
N LYS A 191 -5.97 3.56 14.28
CA LYS A 191 -5.51 4.78 14.97
C LYS A 191 -4.06 4.67 15.48
N TYR A 192 -3.66 3.50 15.97
CA TYR A 192 -2.32 3.25 16.51
C TYR A 192 -1.36 2.62 15.48
N GLY A 193 -1.77 2.53 14.22
CA GLY A 193 -0.94 2.13 13.09
C GLY A 193 -0.77 0.63 12.95
N SER A 194 -1.77 -0.18 13.30
CA SER A 194 -1.76 -1.64 13.13
C SER A 194 -2.73 -2.10 12.06
N GLY A 195 -2.49 -3.29 11.51
CA GLY A 195 -3.34 -3.91 10.51
C GLY A 195 -4.23 -5.00 11.10
N THR A 196 -5.37 -5.26 10.46
CA THR A 196 -6.40 -6.18 10.97
C THR A 196 -6.80 -7.19 9.93
N GLY A 197 -7.29 -8.36 10.35
CA GLY A 197 -7.93 -9.29 9.43
C GLY A 197 -9.10 -10.03 10.06
N SER A 198 -10.06 -10.39 9.22
CA SER A 198 -11.28 -11.09 9.62
C SER A 198 -11.79 -11.99 8.51
N ASN A 199 -12.29 -13.16 8.91
CA ASN A 199 -13.07 -14.02 8.03
C ASN A 199 -14.55 -13.67 8.18
N LEU A 200 -15.19 -13.25 7.08
CA LEU A 200 -16.58 -12.81 7.08
C LEU A 200 -17.56 -13.95 6.74
N SER A 201 -17.07 -15.17 6.53
CA SER A 201 -17.91 -16.34 6.25
C SER A 201 -18.93 -16.70 7.34
N PRO A 202 -18.77 -16.30 8.62
CA PRO A 202 -19.83 -16.45 9.60
C PRO A 202 -21.07 -15.59 9.32
N LEU A 203 -20.97 -14.52 8.51
CA LEU A 203 -22.10 -13.63 8.22
C LEU A 203 -23.03 -14.30 7.21
N ARG A 204 -24.34 -14.26 7.43
CA ARG A 204 -25.31 -14.81 6.47
C ARG A 204 -25.21 -14.10 5.12
N SER A 205 -25.46 -14.84 4.05
CA SER A 205 -25.38 -14.33 2.68
C SER A 205 -26.47 -13.29 2.38
N SER A 206 -26.21 -12.47 1.36
CA SER A 206 -27.15 -11.48 0.83
C SER A 206 -28.49 -12.07 0.36
N ARG A 207 -28.54 -13.40 0.19
CA ARG A 207 -29.67 -14.18 -0.30
C ARG A 207 -30.45 -14.89 0.82
N GLU A 208 -29.99 -14.82 2.06
CA GLU A 208 -30.69 -15.39 3.22
C GLU A 208 -31.69 -14.42 3.84
N LEU A 209 -32.78 -14.96 4.39
CA LEU A 209 -33.85 -14.15 4.99
C LEU A 209 -33.48 -13.62 6.38
N LEU A 210 -34.01 -12.44 6.71
CA LEU A 210 -33.98 -11.88 8.05
C LEU A 210 -35.25 -12.26 8.82
N ALA A 211 -35.14 -12.38 10.14
CA ALA A 211 -36.28 -12.75 11.00
C ALA A 211 -37.45 -11.75 10.92
N GLY A 212 -37.18 -10.48 10.61
CA GLY A 212 -38.20 -9.42 10.44
C GLY A 212 -38.73 -9.27 9.01
N GLY A 213 -38.35 -10.14 8.08
CA GLY A 213 -38.66 -10.03 6.64
C GLY A 213 -37.55 -9.34 5.84
N GLY A 214 -37.57 -9.55 4.52
CA GLY A 214 -36.51 -9.12 3.59
C GLY A 214 -35.28 -10.05 3.59
N THR A 215 -34.30 -9.72 2.74
CA THR A 215 -33.03 -10.43 2.65
C THR A 215 -31.91 -9.66 3.36
N ALA A 216 -30.90 -10.38 3.82
CA ALA A 216 -29.73 -9.77 4.45
C ALA A 216 -28.90 -8.97 3.43
N SER A 217 -28.02 -8.08 3.92
CA SER A 217 -27.11 -7.32 3.06
C SER A 217 -25.92 -8.14 2.55
N GLY A 218 -25.57 -9.22 3.24
CA GLY A 218 -24.40 -10.06 2.93
C GLY A 218 -23.04 -9.45 3.32
N PRO A 219 -21.98 -10.27 3.43
CA PRO A 219 -20.64 -9.83 3.80
C PRO A 219 -20.02 -8.78 2.86
N VAL A 220 -20.24 -8.89 1.54
CA VAL A 220 -19.64 -7.95 0.56
C VAL A 220 -20.17 -6.53 0.74
N SER A 221 -21.43 -6.37 1.14
CA SER A 221 -22.01 -5.07 1.45
C SER A 221 -21.37 -4.42 2.69
N PHE A 222 -21.24 -5.18 3.80
CA PHE A 222 -20.55 -4.68 4.99
C PHE A 222 -19.07 -4.38 4.74
N MET A 223 -18.43 -5.15 3.86
CA MET A 223 -17.04 -4.92 3.45
C MET A 223 -16.83 -3.52 2.86
N LYS A 224 -17.80 -2.97 2.11
CA LYS A 224 -17.74 -1.57 1.61
C LYS A 224 -17.70 -0.57 2.76
N GLY A 225 -18.51 -0.81 3.80
CA GLY A 225 -18.51 0.01 5.01
C GLY A 225 -17.18 -0.05 5.77
N PHE A 226 -16.64 -1.25 5.98
CA PHE A 226 -15.34 -1.43 6.63
C PHE A 226 -14.19 -0.78 5.85
N ASP A 227 -14.19 -0.91 4.51
CA ASP A 227 -13.21 -0.26 3.64
C ASP A 227 -13.28 1.28 3.75
N ALA A 228 -14.49 1.85 3.75
CA ALA A 228 -14.68 3.28 3.93
C ALA A 228 -14.15 3.75 5.29
N PHE A 229 -14.43 3.03 6.38
CA PHE A 229 -13.87 3.34 7.70
C PHE A 229 -12.34 3.27 7.73
N ALA A 230 -11.75 2.27 7.09
CA ALA A 230 -10.30 2.17 6.95
C ALA A 230 -9.72 3.37 6.17
N GLY A 231 -10.38 3.81 5.10
CA GLY A 231 -9.94 4.94 4.27
C GLY A 231 -9.97 6.30 4.97
N VAL A 232 -10.90 6.53 5.90
CA VAL A 232 -11.04 7.83 6.60
C VAL A 232 -10.18 7.94 7.86
N ILE A 233 -9.71 6.82 8.43
CA ILE A 233 -8.91 6.82 9.66
C ILE A 233 -7.42 6.95 9.31
N LYS A 234 -6.85 8.11 9.62
CA LYS A 234 -5.40 8.35 9.58
C LYS A 234 -4.80 8.21 10.97
N SER A 235 -3.73 7.45 11.13
CA SER A 235 -2.99 7.41 12.40
C SER A 235 -2.25 8.74 12.61
N GLY A 236 -2.89 9.73 13.25
CA GLY A 236 -2.37 11.09 13.40
C GLY A 236 -0.87 11.17 13.77
N GLY A 237 -0.07 11.80 12.90
CA GLY A 237 1.38 11.95 13.05
C GLY A 237 2.23 10.70 12.78
N LYS A 238 1.60 9.53 12.57
CA LYS A 238 2.23 8.25 12.22
C LYS A 238 1.83 7.97 10.77
N THR A 239 2.73 8.13 9.82
CA THR A 239 2.40 8.09 8.37
C THR A 239 2.11 6.67 7.85
N ARG A 240 1.02 6.02 8.33
CA ARG A 240 0.57 4.69 7.90
C ARG A 240 -0.92 4.73 7.52
N ARG A 241 -1.25 4.24 6.32
CA ARG A 241 -2.63 3.98 5.88
C ARG A 241 -3.16 2.74 6.62
N ALA A 242 -4.46 2.69 6.91
CA ALA A 242 -5.09 1.47 7.41
C ALA A 242 -4.88 0.32 6.40
N ALA A 243 -4.72 -0.89 6.92
CA ALA A 243 -4.56 -2.10 6.11
C ALA A 243 -5.41 -3.22 6.72
N LYS A 244 -6.28 -3.81 5.91
CA LYS A 244 -7.22 -4.86 6.31
C LYS A 244 -7.06 -6.11 5.44
N MET A 245 -7.21 -7.30 6.02
CA MET A 245 -7.46 -8.55 5.31
C MET A 245 -8.95 -8.89 5.42
N VAL A 246 -9.56 -9.26 4.31
CA VAL A 246 -10.91 -9.84 4.29
C VAL A 246 -10.85 -11.21 3.66
N ILE A 247 -11.45 -12.17 4.36
CA ILE A 247 -11.48 -13.57 3.93
C ILE A 247 -12.92 -14.02 3.78
N LEU A 248 -13.19 -14.77 2.72
CA LEU A 248 -14.42 -15.52 2.53
C LEU A 248 -14.10 -16.96 2.11
N ASN A 249 -14.79 -17.94 2.68
CA ASN A 249 -14.60 -19.34 2.36
C ASN A 249 -15.24 -19.66 1.01
N ALA A 250 -14.64 -20.60 0.27
CA ALA A 250 -15.12 -20.99 -1.06
C ALA A 250 -16.53 -21.64 -1.07
N ASP A 251 -17.03 -22.08 0.09
CA ASP A 251 -18.37 -22.66 0.28
C ASP A 251 -19.43 -21.62 0.68
N HIS A 252 -19.08 -20.33 0.77
CA HIS A 252 -20.01 -19.27 1.11
C HIS A 252 -20.90 -18.88 -0.10
N PRO A 253 -22.21 -18.62 0.07
CA PRO A 253 -23.10 -18.31 -1.06
C PRO A 253 -22.69 -17.03 -1.83
N ASP A 254 -22.17 -16.01 -1.17
CA ASP A 254 -21.73 -14.76 -1.84
C ASP A 254 -20.31 -14.85 -2.45
N ILE A 255 -19.73 -16.06 -2.62
CA ILE A 255 -18.35 -16.22 -3.08
C ILE A 255 -18.07 -15.60 -4.45
N VAL A 256 -19.01 -15.72 -5.40
CA VAL A 256 -18.87 -15.15 -6.74
C VAL A 256 -18.84 -13.61 -6.71
N GLU A 257 -19.66 -12.99 -5.87
CA GLU A 257 -19.64 -11.53 -5.69
C GLU A 257 -18.31 -11.09 -5.06
N PHE A 258 -17.84 -11.84 -4.06
CA PHE A 258 -16.57 -11.55 -3.37
C PHE A 258 -15.35 -11.64 -4.30
N ILE A 259 -15.30 -12.66 -5.17
CA ILE A 259 -14.20 -12.83 -6.15
C ILE A 259 -14.16 -11.63 -7.11
N ASN A 260 -15.32 -11.20 -7.62
CA ASN A 260 -15.38 -10.18 -8.67
C ASN A 260 -15.42 -8.73 -8.15
N CYS A 261 -15.62 -8.51 -6.84
CA CYS A 261 -15.92 -7.17 -6.32
C CYS A 261 -14.83 -6.14 -6.65
N LYS A 262 -13.55 -6.53 -6.60
CA LYS A 262 -12.44 -5.65 -6.94
C LYS A 262 -12.23 -5.48 -8.44
N VAL A 263 -12.55 -6.50 -9.24
CA VAL A 263 -12.49 -6.40 -10.71
C VAL A 263 -13.44 -5.31 -11.20
N GLU A 264 -14.65 -5.26 -10.66
CA GLU A 264 -15.63 -4.22 -11.03
C GLU A 264 -15.20 -2.82 -10.58
N GLU A 265 -14.59 -2.68 -9.40
CA GLU A 265 -14.05 -1.38 -8.95
C GLU A 265 -12.84 -0.94 -9.78
N GLU A 266 -11.97 -1.86 -10.19
CA GLU A 266 -10.83 -1.58 -11.06
C GLU A 266 -11.29 -1.09 -12.45
N ARG A 267 -12.34 -1.70 -13.03
CA ARG A 267 -12.97 -1.22 -14.28
C ARG A 267 -13.52 0.21 -14.14
N LYS A 268 -14.07 0.58 -12.97
CA LYS A 268 -14.51 1.95 -12.71
C LYS A 268 -13.32 2.90 -12.66
N ALA A 269 -12.24 2.55 -11.96
CA ALA A 269 -11.03 3.36 -11.93
C ALA A 269 -10.44 3.56 -13.34
N TRP A 270 -10.39 2.53 -14.17
CA TRP A 270 -9.91 2.64 -15.55
C TRP A 270 -10.78 3.58 -16.39
N THR A 271 -12.10 3.46 -16.25
CA THR A 271 -13.05 4.38 -16.91
C THR A 271 -12.84 5.83 -16.48
N LEU A 272 -12.59 6.08 -15.19
CA LEU A 272 -12.28 7.40 -14.67
C LEU A 272 -10.94 7.92 -15.22
N ILE A 273 -9.90 7.09 -15.24
CA ILE A 273 -8.59 7.45 -15.80
C ILE A 273 -8.70 7.80 -17.28
N GLU A 274 -9.44 7.02 -18.06
CA GLU A 274 -9.72 7.28 -19.48
C GLU A 274 -10.54 8.57 -19.67
N GLY A 275 -11.39 8.90 -18.70
CA GLY A 275 -12.09 10.19 -18.60
C GLY A 275 -11.21 11.38 -18.19
N GLY A 276 -9.91 11.17 -17.95
CA GLY A 276 -8.94 12.22 -17.60
C GLY A 276 -8.74 12.47 -16.10
N TYR A 277 -9.27 11.61 -15.22
CA TYR A 277 -8.98 11.69 -13.79
C TYR A 277 -7.55 11.22 -13.49
N ASP A 278 -6.92 11.83 -12.48
CA ASP A 278 -5.54 11.53 -12.13
C ASP A 278 -5.38 10.05 -11.69
N PRO A 279 -4.50 9.28 -12.37
CA PRO A 279 -4.27 7.86 -12.15
C PRO A 279 -3.38 7.56 -10.94
N SER A 280 -2.87 8.59 -10.25
CA SER A 280 -2.11 8.39 -9.03
C SER A 280 -2.95 7.63 -8.00
N PHE A 281 -2.29 6.82 -7.18
CA PHE A 281 -2.98 5.96 -6.21
C PHE A 281 -3.81 6.75 -5.17
N ASN A 282 -3.38 7.98 -4.87
CA ASN A 282 -4.12 8.91 -4.02
C ASN A 282 -4.99 9.90 -4.82
N GLY A 283 -5.04 9.73 -6.13
CA GLY A 283 -5.80 10.54 -7.06
C GLY A 283 -7.31 10.24 -7.00
N PRO A 284 -8.13 11.12 -7.59
CA PRO A 284 -9.58 10.99 -7.59
C PRO A 284 -10.12 9.72 -8.26
N ALA A 285 -9.36 9.09 -9.18
CA ALA A 285 -9.77 7.82 -9.77
C ALA A 285 -9.80 6.68 -8.74
N TYR A 286 -8.70 6.44 -8.03
CA TYR A 286 -8.62 5.36 -7.04
C TYR A 286 -9.25 5.72 -5.69
N SER A 287 -9.27 6.99 -5.30
CA SER A 287 -9.88 7.41 -4.02
C SER A 287 -11.42 7.43 -4.02
N SER A 288 -12.07 7.25 -5.18
CA SER A 288 -13.53 7.24 -5.31
C SER A 288 -14.15 5.85 -5.42
N ILE A 289 -13.33 4.79 -5.51
CA ILE A 289 -13.77 3.40 -5.62
C ILE A 289 -13.60 2.65 -4.29
N PHE A 290 -14.29 1.50 -4.17
CA PHE A 290 -14.24 0.69 -2.95
C PHE A 290 -13.09 -0.34 -2.95
N PHE A 291 -12.88 -0.94 -1.77
CA PHE A 291 -11.98 -2.06 -1.51
C PHE A 291 -10.49 -1.75 -1.70
N GLN A 292 -10.11 -0.48 -1.60
CA GLN A 292 -8.72 -0.06 -1.80
C GLN A 292 -7.86 -0.18 -0.53
N ASN A 293 -8.49 -0.38 0.63
CA ASN A 293 -7.83 -0.53 1.94
C ASN A 293 -7.84 -1.98 2.44
N SER A 294 -8.49 -2.90 1.71
CA SER A 294 -8.49 -4.33 2.01
C SER A 294 -7.68 -5.13 0.99
N ASN A 295 -6.94 -6.11 1.47
CA ASN A 295 -6.55 -7.28 0.68
C ASN A 295 -7.67 -8.32 0.82
N ASN A 296 -7.99 -9.01 -0.27
CA ASN A 296 -9.02 -10.03 -0.27
C ASN A 296 -8.38 -11.40 -0.49
N SER A 297 -8.83 -12.41 0.25
CA SER A 297 -8.40 -13.80 0.02
C SER A 297 -9.57 -14.75 0.10
N VAL A 298 -9.61 -15.72 -0.81
CA VAL A 298 -10.52 -16.86 -0.70
C VAL A 298 -9.85 -17.93 0.14
N ARG A 299 -10.60 -18.52 1.07
CA ARG A 299 -10.12 -19.61 1.91
C ARG A 299 -10.68 -20.94 1.41
N VAL A 300 -9.78 -21.86 1.09
CA VAL A 300 -10.08 -23.13 0.42
C VAL A 300 -9.63 -24.31 1.29
N LYS A 301 -10.42 -25.37 1.33
CA LYS A 301 -10.10 -26.65 1.98
C LYS A 301 -9.50 -27.61 0.95
N ASP A 302 -8.80 -28.64 1.42
CA ASP A 302 -8.30 -29.72 0.55
C ASP A 302 -9.42 -30.34 -0.32
N ASP A 303 -10.64 -30.45 0.21
CA ASP A 303 -11.77 -31.01 -0.55
C ASP A 303 -12.14 -30.15 -1.76
N PHE A 304 -12.06 -28.82 -1.64
CA PHE A 304 -12.25 -27.92 -2.79
C PHE A 304 -11.12 -28.10 -3.81
N MET A 305 -9.88 -28.17 -3.33
CA MET A 305 -8.71 -28.31 -4.20
C MET A 305 -8.73 -29.63 -4.98
N LYS A 306 -9.10 -30.74 -4.32
CA LYS A 306 -9.31 -32.03 -4.98
C LYS A 306 -10.46 -31.97 -6.00
N ALA A 307 -11.57 -31.33 -5.64
CA ALA A 307 -12.69 -31.14 -6.57
C ALA A 307 -12.29 -30.34 -7.82
N VAL A 308 -11.37 -29.37 -7.70
CA VAL A 308 -10.81 -28.64 -8.85
C VAL A 308 -10.00 -29.56 -9.77
N GLU A 309 -9.12 -30.39 -9.19
CA GLU A 309 -8.31 -31.36 -9.94
C GLU A 309 -9.18 -32.38 -10.68
N GLU A 310 -10.17 -32.92 -9.97
CA GLU A 310 -11.10 -33.95 -10.46
C GLU A 310 -12.21 -33.38 -11.36
N ASP A 311 -12.28 -32.06 -11.53
CA ASP A 311 -13.37 -31.35 -12.23
C ASP A 311 -14.77 -31.70 -11.69
N ALA A 312 -14.85 -31.89 -10.37
CA ALA A 312 -16.04 -32.27 -9.64
C ALA A 312 -16.94 -31.06 -9.32
N GLU A 313 -18.15 -31.35 -8.83
CA GLU A 313 -19.07 -30.32 -8.35
C GLU A 313 -18.64 -29.77 -6.98
N TRP A 314 -18.96 -28.50 -6.75
CA TRP A 314 -18.79 -27.81 -5.48
C TRP A 314 -20.07 -27.08 -5.11
N HIS A 315 -20.47 -27.18 -3.85
CA HIS A 315 -21.72 -26.58 -3.36
C HIS A 315 -21.42 -25.41 -2.43
N THR A 316 -22.27 -24.39 -2.49
CA THR A 316 -22.32 -23.33 -1.46
C THR A 316 -23.45 -23.61 -0.48
N PHE A 317 -23.29 -23.20 0.77
CA PHE A 317 -24.26 -23.51 1.83
C PHE A 317 -24.76 -22.25 2.51
N ALA A 318 -26.09 -22.15 2.69
CA ALA A 318 -26.70 -21.12 3.52
C ALA A 318 -26.14 -21.21 4.95
N ILE A 319 -25.71 -20.08 5.50
CA ILE A 319 -25.05 -20.06 6.81
C ILE A 319 -26.03 -20.40 7.94
N THR A 320 -27.28 -19.98 7.79
CA THR A 320 -28.31 -20.14 8.83
C THR A 320 -28.99 -21.51 8.80
N THR A 321 -29.08 -22.16 7.63
CA THR A 321 -29.84 -23.41 7.46
C THR A 321 -28.99 -24.60 7.04
N GLY A 322 -27.77 -24.37 6.53
CA GLY A 322 -26.90 -25.41 5.96
C GLY A 322 -27.41 -25.99 4.63
N GLN A 323 -28.45 -25.43 4.03
CA GLN A 323 -28.98 -25.89 2.74
C GLN A 323 -28.07 -25.48 1.59
N ILE A 324 -27.99 -26.33 0.56
CA ILE A 324 -27.28 -25.99 -0.68
C ILE A 324 -27.97 -24.80 -1.34
N MET A 325 -27.20 -23.76 -1.64
CA MET A 325 -27.68 -22.55 -2.32
C MET A 325 -27.38 -22.61 -3.82
N ASP A 326 -26.13 -22.92 -4.19
CA ASP A 326 -25.72 -23.10 -5.57
C ASP A 326 -24.81 -24.32 -5.72
N THR A 327 -24.69 -24.78 -6.96
CA THR A 327 -23.74 -25.82 -7.38
C THR A 327 -22.93 -25.29 -8.55
N TYR A 328 -21.62 -25.43 -8.45
CA TYR A 328 -20.65 -25.01 -9.46
C TYR A 328 -19.78 -26.19 -9.84
N LYS A 329 -19.12 -26.14 -11.00
CA LYS A 329 -17.87 -26.88 -11.17
C LYS A 329 -16.80 -26.20 -10.32
N ALA A 330 -16.10 -26.97 -9.48
CA ALA A 330 -15.04 -26.43 -8.63
C ALA A 330 -13.96 -25.72 -9.46
N ARG A 331 -13.63 -26.31 -10.62
CA ARG A 331 -12.69 -25.77 -11.59
C ARG A 331 -13.10 -24.40 -12.13
N ASP A 332 -14.39 -24.17 -12.39
CA ASP A 332 -14.89 -22.88 -12.87
C ASP A 332 -14.77 -21.79 -11.79
N LEU A 333 -15.02 -22.13 -10.53
CA LEU A 333 -14.79 -21.20 -9.41
C LEU A 333 -13.31 -20.87 -9.25
N MET A 334 -12.42 -21.86 -9.33
CA MET A 334 -10.97 -21.63 -9.29
C MET A 334 -10.52 -20.75 -10.47
N ARG A 335 -11.05 -21.02 -11.68
CA ARG A 335 -10.77 -20.19 -12.86
C ARG A 335 -11.21 -18.74 -12.64
N MET A 336 -12.40 -18.53 -12.07
CA MET A 336 -12.88 -17.19 -11.75
C MET A 336 -11.97 -16.45 -10.75
N MET A 337 -11.44 -17.15 -9.74
CA MET A 337 -10.45 -16.58 -8.81
C MET A 337 -9.18 -16.16 -9.56
N ALA A 338 -8.70 -17.00 -10.48
CA ALA A 338 -7.51 -16.73 -11.28
C ALA A 338 -7.70 -15.57 -12.26
N ASP A 339 -8.85 -15.50 -12.94
CA ASP A 339 -9.20 -14.39 -13.84
C ASP A 339 -9.28 -13.06 -13.08
N ALA A 340 -9.84 -13.07 -11.86
CA ALA A 340 -9.90 -11.89 -11.01
C ALA A 340 -8.49 -11.43 -10.56
N ALA A 341 -7.65 -12.35 -10.09
CA ALA A 341 -6.29 -12.05 -9.69
C ALA A 341 -5.42 -11.58 -10.88
N TRP A 342 -5.67 -12.12 -12.07
CA TRP A 342 -5.04 -11.65 -13.32
C TRP A 342 -5.38 -10.18 -13.61
N ALA A 343 -6.64 -9.81 -13.36
CA ALA A 343 -7.19 -8.50 -13.66
C ALA A 343 -6.78 -7.42 -12.65
N CYS A 344 -6.68 -7.74 -11.36
CA CYS A 344 -6.44 -6.72 -10.32
C CYS A 344 -5.52 -7.12 -9.15
N GLY A 345 -4.97 -8.34 -9.16
CA GLY A 345 -4.09 -8.88 -8.11
C GLY A 345 -4.81 -9.52 -6.91
N ASP A 346 -6.15 -9.53 -6.90
CA ASP A 346 -6.98 -10.14 -5.86
C ASP A 346 -8.05 -11.06 -6.50
N PRO A 347 -8.50 -12.13 -5.83
CA PRO A 347 -8.13 -12.51 -4.46
C PRO A 347 -6.83 -13.32 -4.39
N GLY A 348 -6.16 -13.27 -3.23
CA GLY A 348 -5.21 -14.32 -2.84
C GLY A 348 -5.91 -15.61 -2.43
N LEU A 349 -5.15 -16.68 -2.15
CA LEU A 349 -5.67 -17.91 -1.57
C LEU A 349 -5.08 -18.18 -0.18
N GLN A 350 -5.91 -18.76 0.71
CA GLN A 350 -5.48 -19.34 1.98
C GLN A 350 -5.90 -20.81 2.05
N TYR A 351 -4.93 -21.70 2.29
CA TYR A 351 -5.15 -23.15 2.32
C TYR A 351 -5.52 -23.60 3.73
N ASP A 352 -6.82 -23.63 3.99
CA ASP A 352 -7.43 -23.81 5.31
C ASP A 352 -6.97 -25.08 6.03
N THR A 353 -6.91 -26.20 5.31
CA THR A 353 -6.48 -27.50 5.85
C THR A 353 -5.00 -27.46 6.23
N THR A 354 -4.13 -26.97 5.34
CA THR A 354 -2.69 -26.81 5.62
C THR A 354 -2.46 -25.88 6.81
N VAL A 355 -3.13 -24.74 6.86
CA VAL A 355 -3.02 -23.78 7.98
C VAL A 355 -3.35 -24.46 9.32
N ASN A 356 -4.46 -25.20 9.38
CA ASN A 356 -4.89 -25.87 10.60
C ASN A 356 -4.11 -27.17 10.91
N HIS A 357 -3.45 -27.78 9.93
CA HIS A 357 -2.55 -28.92 10.14
C HIS A 357 -1.35 -28.52 11.02
N TRP A 358 -0.76 -27.36 10.73
CA TRP A 358 0.36 -26.77 11.46
C TRP A 358 -0.07 -25.94 12.70
N HIS A 359 -1.34 -26.01 13.10
CA HIS A 359 -1.86 -25.28 14.24
C HIS A 359 -1.34 -25.88 15.55
N THR A 360 -0.74 -25.03 16.37
CA THR A 360 -0.19 -25.41 17.68
C THR A 360 -1.24 -25.45 18.79
N SER A 361 -2.40 -24.80 18.61
CA SER A 361 -3.46 -24.71 19.63
C SER A 361 -4.88 -25.13 19.15
N PRO A 362 -5.04 -26.25 18.42
CA PRO A 362 -6.33 -26.64 17.83
C PRO A 362 -7.37 -27.12 18.83
N ASN A 363 -6.97 -27.50 20.06
CA ASN A 363 -7.92 -27.90 21.11
C ASN A 363 -8.57 -26.68 21.79
N THR A 364 -8.08 -25.46 21.53
CA THR A 364 -8.72 -24.23 21.98
C THR A 364 -9.76 -23.73 20.99
N ASP A 365 -9.33 -23.42 19.76
CA ASP A 365 -10.20 -22.96 18.68
C ASP A 365 -9.48 -23.12 17.33
N ARG A 366 -10.22 -22.97 16.24
CA ARG A 366 -9.73 -23.03 14.87
C ARG A 366 -9.02 -21.72 14.48
N ILE A 367 -8.04 -21.81 13.58
CA ILE A 367 -7.54 -20.63 12.85
C ILE A 367 -8.50 -20.34 11.70
N ASN A 368 -9.22 -19.21 11.76
CA ASN A 368 -10.20 -18.83 10.74
C ASN A 368 -9.68 -17.78 9.74
N ALA A 369 -8.69 -17.00 10.14
CA ALA A 369 -8.24 -15.83 9.39
C ALA A 369 -6.73 -15.62 9.46
N SER A 370 -6.27 -14.56 8.79
CA SER A 370 -4.92 -14.03 8.85
C SER A 370 -4.95 -12.52 9.04
N ASN A 371 -3.81 -11.90 9.31
CA ASN A 371 -3.63 -10.45 9.22
C ASN A 371 -3.53 -9.96 7.74
N PRO A 372 -3.39 -8.63 7.49
CA PRO A 372 -3.34 -8.03 6.14
C PRO A 372 -2.38 -8.66 5.14
N CYS A 373 -1.20 -9.11 5.56
CA CYS A 373 -0.18 -9.63 4.65
C CYS A 373 -0.06 -11.17 4.70
N SER A 374 -1.02 -11.84 5.35
CA SER A 374 -1.12 -13.30 5.44
C SER A 374 0.05 -14.02 6.11
N GLU A 375 0.94 -13.32 6.83
CA GLU A 375 2.06 -13.93 7.56
C GLU A 375 1.70 -14.37 8.98
N TYR A 376 0.71 -13.72 9.60
CA TYR A 376 0.19 -14.07 10.91
C TYR A 376 -1.13 -14.82 10.77
N MET A 377 -1.13 -16.08 11.19
CA MET A 377 -2.28 -16.98 11.13
C MET A 377 -2.39 -17.71 12.47
N PHE A 378 -3.34 -17.29 13.29
CA PHE A 378 -3.54 -17.84 14.62
C PHE A 378 -5.01 -17.68 15.04
N LEU A 379 -5.32 -17.90 16.31
CA LEU A 379 -6.68 -17.80 16.84
C LEU A 379 -7.29 -16.42 16.61
N ASP A 380 -8.61 -16.36 16.46
CA ASP A 380 -9.31 -15.08 16.39
C ASP A 380 -9.15 -14.28 17.69
N ASP A 381 -9.32 -12.97 17.59
CA ASP A 381 -9.14 -12.01 18.67
C ASP A 381 -7.74 -12.13 19.30
N THR A 382 -6.69 -12.11 18.47
CA THR A 382 -5.30 -12.15 18.93
C THR A 382 -4.44 -11.13 18.19
N SER A 383 -3.27 -10.82 18.77
CA SER A 383 -2.31 -9.89 18.19
C SER A 383 -0.88 -10.42 18.18
N CYS A 384 -0.11 -10.08 17.15
CA CYS A 384 1.28 -10.53 17.00
C CYS A 384 2.28 -9.36 17.00
N ASN A 385 3.33 -9.49 17.83
CA ASN A 385 4.48 -8.58 17.86
C ASN A 385 5.57 -9.12 16.91
N LEU A 386 6.02 -8.30 15.96
CA LEU A 386 6.98 -8.73 14.93
C LEU A 386 8.37 -8.13 15.13
N ALA A 387 9.38 -8.87 14.70
CA ALA A 387 10.74 -8.38 14.54
C ALA A 387 11.36 -9.06 13.31
N SER A 388 12.34 -8.40 12.68
CA SER A 388 13.04 -8.97 11.53
C SER A 388 14.55 -8.78 11.66
N ILE A 389 15.29 -9.84 11.38
CA ILE A 389 16.76 -9.85 11.34
C ILE A 389 17.23 -9.48 9.92
N ASN A 390 18.22 -8.61 9.79
CA ASN A 390 18.88 -8.32 8.52
C ASN A 390 19.99 -9.35 8.26
N LEU A 391 19.73 -10.32 7.37
CA LEU A 391 20.66 -11.42 7.11
C LEU A 391 22.03 -10.97 6.60
N MET A 392 22.09 -9.89 5.82
CA MET A 392 23.35 -9.36 5.27
C MET A 392 24.33 -8.90 6.36
N LYS A 393 23.84 -8.53 7.56
CA LYS A 393 24.70 -8.10 8.68
C LYS A 393 25.35 -9.27 9.43
N PHE A 394 25.18 -10.49 8.95
CA PHE A 394 25.80 -11.72 9.47
C PHE A 394 26.79 -12.33 8.47
N LEU A 395 27.04 -11.68 7.32
CA LEU A 395 28.18 -12.02 6.49
C LEU A 395 29.47 -11.40 7.07
N ASP A 396 30.51 -12.21 7.22
CA ASP A 396 31.84 -11.74 7.60
C ASP A 396 32.57 -11.10 6.40
N GLY A 397 33.78 -10.57 6.63
CA GLY A 397 34.58 -9.93 5.56
C GLY A 397 35.03 -10.87 4.44
N ARG A 398 34.83 -12.19 4.58
CA ARG A 398 35.10 -13.21 3.56
C ARG A 398 33.81 -13.65 2.84
N GLY A 399 32.65 -13.11 3.23
CA GLY A 399 31.35 -13.52 2.74
C GLY A 399 30.85 -14.84 3.32
N GLU A 400 31.39 -15.30 4.45
CA GLU A 400 30.86 -16.45 5.18
C GLU A 400 29.77 -16.02 6.16
N PHE A 401 28.73 -16.83 6.32
CA PHE A 401 27.62 -16.52 7.21
C PHE A 401 27.93 -16.92 8.67
N ASP A 402 27.89 -15.96 9.60
CA ASP A 402 28.08 -16.16 11.03
C ASP A 402 26.79 -16.70 11.67
N VAL A 403 26.71 -18.03 11.69
CA VAL A 403 25.58 -18.79 12.22
C VAL A 403 25.38 -18.57 13.72
N GLU A 404 26.45 -18.46 14.51
CA GLU A 404 26.32 -18.29 15.96
C GLU A 404 25.86 -16.88 16.33
N ALA A 405 26.35 -15.86 15.65
CA ALA A 405 25.79 -14.52 15.78
C ALA A 405 24.29 -14.50 15.42
N TYR A 406 23.90 -15.21 14.36
CA TYR A 406 22.50 -15.29 13.97
C TYR A 406 21.61 -15.93 15.06
N ARG A 407 22.07 -17.01 15.68
CA ARG A 407 21.38 -17.66 16.81
C ARG A 407 21.26 -16.74 18.03
N GLU A 408 22.32 -16.01 18.36
CA GLU A 408 22.28 -15.06 19.48
C GLU A 408 21.32 -13.92 19.22
N ALA A 409 21.27 -13.40 17.99
CA ALA A 409 20.29 -12.40 17.60
C ALA A 409 18.85 -12.93 17.77
N CYS A 410 18.58 -14.18 17.37
CA CYS A 410 17.29 -14.83 17.59
C CYS A 410 16.93 -14.90 19.09
N ARG A 411 17.87 -15.31 19.96
CA ARG A 411 17.66 -15.39 21.42
C ARG A 411 17.30 -14.03 22.02
N VAL A 412 18.06 -12.99 21.68
CA VAL A 412 17.83 -11.61 22.17
C VAL A 412 16.44 -11.13 21.73
N LEU A 413 16.11 -11.27 20.44
CA LEU A 413 14.86 -10.75 19.88
C LEU A 413 13.63 -11.47 20.43
N ILE A 414 13.65 -12.80 20.56
CA ILE A 414 12.53 -13.54 21.14
C ILE A 414 12.29 -13.13 22.59
N THR A 415 13.36 -12.97 23.37
CA THR A 415 13.24 -12.50 24.75
C THR A 415 12.65 -11.09 24.79
N ALA A 416 13.12 -10.19 23.91
CA ALA A 416 12.61 -8.82 23.82
C ALA A 416 11.13 -8.77 23.39
N GLN A 417 10.74 -9.51 22.36
CA GLN A 417 9.35 -9.58 21.87
C GLN A 417 8.41 -10.17 22.92
N GLU A 418 8.85 -11.19 23.66
CA GLU A 418 8.07 -11.77 24.75
C GLU A 418 7.77 -10.70 25.82
N ILE A 419 8.79 -9.94 26.25
CA ILE A 419 8.65 -8.87 27.26
C ILE A 419 7.57 -7.84 26.86
N LEU A 420 7.38 -7.60 25.56
CA LEU A 420 6.36 -6.68 25.05
C LEU A 420 4.93 -7.16 25.34
N VAL A 421 4.68 -8.48 25.36
CA VAL A 421 3.32 -9.07 25.37
C VAL A 421 2.50 -8.57 26.57
N ASP A 422 3.08 -8.56 27.77
CA ASP A 422 2.36 -8.17 28.99
C ASP A 422 2.17 -6.65 29.13
N ASN A 423 2.94 -5.85 28.38
CA ASN A 423 2.93 -4.39 28.45
C ASN A 423 2.19 -3.73 27.26
N ALA A 424 1.88 -4.52 26.23
CA ALA A 424 1.07 -4.08 25.10
C ALA A 424 -0.39 -3.85 25.52
N SER A 425 -1.03 -2.88 24.88
CA SER A 425 -2.44 -2.55 25.07
C SER A 425 -3.26 -2.88 23.83
N TYR A 426 -4.54 -3.22 24.05
CA TYR A 426 -5.45 -3.71 23.03
C TYR A 426 -6.84 -3.08 23.21
N PRO A 427 -7.62 -2.93 22.13
CA PRO A 427 -8.91 -2.22 22.18
C PRO A 427 -10.05 -3.02 22.80
N THR A 428 -9.94 -4.35 22.89
CA THR A 428 -10.96 -5.23 23.46
C THR A 428 -10.36 -6.17 24.52
N GLU A 429 -11.21 -6.63 25.44
CA GLU A 429 -10.81 -7.59 26.46
C GLU A 429 -10.47 -8.95 25.85
N ALA A 430 -11.22 -9.41 24.85
CA ALA A 430 -10.96 -10.67 24.17
C ALA A 430 -9.55 -10.70 23.54
N ILE A 431 -9.17 -9.64 22.82
CA ILE A 431 -7.81 -9.51 22.27
C ILE A 431 -6.76 -9.48 23.38
N THR A 432 -7.05 -8.77 24.47
CA THR A 432 -6.13 -8.70 25.62
C THR A 432 -5.90 -10.06 26.25
N GLN A 433 -6.97 -10.81 26.49
CA GLN A 433 -6.93 -12.10 27.16
C GLN A 433 -6.22 -13.13 26.27
N ASN A 434 -6.66 -13.33 25.03
CA ASN A 434 -6.06 -14.33 24.14
C ASN A 434 -4.59 -14.01 23.82
N SER A 435 -4.25 -12.73 23.60
CA SER A 435 -2.85 -12.36 23.33
C SER A 435 -1.93 -12.60 24.53
N LYS A 436 -2.44 -12.53 25.77
CA LYS A 436 -1.70 -12.90 26.99
C LYS A 436 -1.67 -14.40 27.24
N ASP A 437 -2.74 -15.10 26.89
CA ASP A 437 -2.89 -16.55 27.12
C ASP A 437 -2.04 -17.38 26.15
N PHE A 438 -1.91 -16.93 24.91
CA PHE A 438 -1.16 -17.65 23.86
C PHE A 438 0.16 -17.00 23.48
N ARG A 439 0.34 -15.72 23.82
CA ARG A 439 1.60 -14.97 23.67
C ARG A 439 2.23 -15.07 22.26
N PRO A 440 1.47 -14.89 21.16
CA PRO A 440 1.99 -15.10 19.82
C PRO A 440 2.99 -14.02 19.41
N LEU A 441 4.11 -14.46 18.86
CA LEU A 441 5.20 -13.64 18.34
C LEU A 441 5.43 -13.94 16.86
N GLY A 442 6.18 -13.07 16.20
CA GLY A 442 6.58 -13.24 14.81
C GLY A 442 7.99 -12.71 14.56
N LEU A 443 9.00 -13.50 14.93
CA LEU A 443 10.36 -13.28 14.47
C LEU A 443 10.49 -13.77 13.02
N GLY A 444 11.06 -12.93 12.17
CA GLY A 444 11.41 -13.23 10.79
C GLY A 444 12.77 -12.66 10.41
N TYR A 445 13.02 -12.59 9.11
CA TYR A 445 14.20 -11.95 8.55
C TYR A 445 13.85 -11.10 7.34
N ALA A 446 14.80 -10.28 6.90
CA ALA A 446 14.84 -9.60 5.62
C ALA A 446 16.14 -9.95 4.90
N ASN A 447 16.28 -9.49 3.66
CA ASN A 447 17.51 -9.59 2.88
C ASN A 447 17.87 -11.01 2.38
N LEU A 448 16.93 -11.94 2.26
CA LEU A 448 17.25 -13.29 1.75
C LEU A 448 17.74 -13.24 0.30
N GLY A 449 17.06 -12.51 -0.59
CA GLY A 449 17.48 -12.39 -1.99
C GLY A 449 18.89 -11.83 -2.14
N ALA A 450 19.18 -10.76 -1.38
CA ALA A 450 20.51 -10.16 -1.33
C ALA A 450 21.56 -11.13 -0.77
N LEU A 451 21.23 -11.89 0.27
CA LEU A 451 22.16 -12.88 0.85
C LEU A 451 22.51 -13.97 -0.16
N LEU A 452 21.51 -14.54 -0.84
CA LEU A 452 21.73 -15.60 -1.82
C LEU A 452 22.58 -15.09 -2.98
N MET A 453 22.27 -13.92 -3.53
CA MET A 453 23.06 -13.28 -4.57
C MET A 453 24.50 -13.01 -4.10
N ALA A 454 24.69 -12.40 -2.93
CA ALA A 454 26.02 -12.15 -2.34
C ALA A 454 26.84 -13.44 -2.13
N SER A 455 26.15 -14.55 -1.88
CA SER A 455 26.76 -15.88 -1.71
C SER A 455 27.09 -16.57 -3.04
N GLY A 456 26.75 -15.97 -4.18
CA GLY A 456 26.92 -16.56 -5.51
C GLY A 456 25.86 -17.63 -5.84
N LEU A 457 24.73 -17.63 -5.15
CA LEU A 457 23.66 -18.62 -5.34
C LEU A 457 22.47 -17.99 -6.08
N PRO A 458 22.00 -18.58 -7.18
CA PRO A 458 20.74 -18.17 -7.81
C PRO A 458 19.58 -18.32 -6.83
N TYR A 459 18.73 -17.29 -6.75
CA TYR A 459 17.51 -17.36 -5.94
C TYR A 459 16.62 -18.53 -6.38
N ASP A 460 16.46 -18.71 -7.69
CA ASP A 460 15.70 -19.81 -8.29
C ASP A 460 16.57 -21.04 -8.53
N SER A 461 17.12 -21.62 -7.46
CA SER A 461 17.89 -22.87 -7.50
C SER A 461 17.61 -23.76 -6.30
N ASP A 462 17.86 -25.06 -6.43
CA ASP A 462 17.73 -25.99 -5.30
C ASP A 462 18.69 -25.61 -4.16
N ALA A 463 19.91 -25.20 -4.47
CA ALA A 463 20.86 -24.76 -3.46
C ALA A 463 20.41 -23.48 -2.72
N GLY A 464 19.89 -22.50 -3.44
CA GLY A 464 19.31 -21.30 -2.83
C GLY A 464 18.13 -21.62 -1.89
N ARG A 465 17.28 -22.56 -2.30
CA ARG A 465 16.14 -23.04 -1.50
C ARG A 465 16.58 -23.80 -0.25
N ASP A 466 17.57 -24.69 -0.36
CA ASP A 466 18.10 -25.44 0.79
C ASP A 466 18.79 -24.52 1.81
N VAL A 467 19.51 -23.49 1.35
CA VAL A 467 20.09 -22.47 2.24
C VAL A 467 19.01 -21.64 2.93
N ALA A 468 17.96 -21.23 2.20
CA ALA A 468 16.82 -20.53 2.78
C ALA A 468 16.09 -21.37 3.82
N ALA A 469 15.87 -22.66 3.53
CA ALA A 469 15.32 -23.64 4.44
C ALA A 469 16.16 -23.76 5.73
N ALA A 470 17.49 -23.91 5.60
CA ALA A 470 18.39 -24.05 6.74
C ALA A 470 18.45 -22.79 7.62
N LEU A 471 18.51 -21.59 7.03
CA LEU A 471 18.44 -20.33 7.77
C LEU A 471 17.12 -20.19 8.54
N THR A 472 16.01 -20.51 7.89
CA THR A 472 14.68 -20.46 8.51
C THR A 472 14.55 -21.49 9.63
N ALA A 473 15.10 -22.69 9.44
CA ALA A 473 15.14 -23.74 10.45
C ALA A 473 15.93 -23.32 11.70
N VAL A 474 17.13 -22.72 11.53
CA VAL A 474 17.91 -22.18 12.66
C VAL A 474 17.12 -21.13 13.43
N MET A 475 16.51 -20.18 12.73
CA MET A 475 15.74 -19.09 13.34
C MET A 475 14.61 -19.61 14.21
N THR A 476 13.76 -20.48 13.64
CA THR A 476 12.56 -20.96 14.32
C THR A 476 12.89 -21.98 15.40
N GLY A 477 13.84 -22.88 15.15
CA GLY A 477 14.31 -23.82 16.18
C GLY A 477 14.90 -23.06 17.37
N GLU A 478 15.76 -22.06 17.15
CA GLU A 478 16.34 -21.28 18.24
C GLU A 478 15.28 -20.41 18.94
N ALA A 479 14.28 -19.92 18.21
CA ALA A 479 13.16 -19.19 18.80
C ALA A 479 12.34 -20.06 19.76
N TYR A 480 11.98 -21.27 19.36
CA TYR A 480 11.26 -22.19 20.24
C TYR A 480 12.12 -22.77 21.36
N ALA A 481 13.41 -23.01 21.12
CA ALA A 481 14.35 -23.35 22.19
C ALA A 481 14.42 -22.24 23.24
N GLN A 482 14.50 -20.97 22.80
CA GLN A 482 14.48 -19.83 23.73
C GLN A 482 13.12 -19.69 24.43
N SER A 483 12.01 -19.89 23.71
CA SER A 483 10.67 -19.89 24.30
C SER A 483 10.54 -20.95 25.40
N ALA A 484 11.08 -22.15 25.20
CA ALA A 484 11.11 -23.21 26.22
C ALA A 484 12.02 -22.87 27.41
N ARG A 485 13.16 -22.20 27.17
CA ARG A 485 14.01 -21.67 28.27
C ARG A 485 13.27 -20.62 29.10
N ILE A 486 12.46 -19.76 28.47
CA ILE A 486 11.60 -18.81 29.19
C ILE A 486 10.51 -19.57 29.96
N ALA A 487 9.89 -20.59 29.35
CA ALA A 487 8.86 -21.41 29.99
C ALA A 487 9.37 -22.12 31.24
N GLN A 488 10.60 -22.65 31.22
CA GLN A 488 11.25 -23.23 32.40
C GLN A 488 11.26 -22.26 33.60
N LYS A 489 11.35 -20.96 33.33
CA LYS A 489 11.50 -19.91 34.36
C LYS A 489 10.19 -19.23 34.74
N LYS A 490 9.27 -19.08 33.79
CA LYS A 490 8.02 -18.30 33.94
C LYS A 490 6.74 -19.12 33.74
N GLY A 491 6.86 -20.41 33.47
CA GLY A 491 5.78 -21.28 33.01
C GLY A 491 5.49 -21.12 31.52
N PRO A 492 4.91 -22.15 30.88
CA PRO A 492 4.47 -22.07 29.49
C PRO A 492 3.32 -21.06 29.31
N PHE A 493 2.88 -20.84 28.06
CA PHE A 493 1.65 -20.07 27.80
C PHE A 493 0.43 -20.77 28.41
N ASN A 494 -0.60 -20.03 28.77
CA ASN A 494 -1.73 -20.53 29.57
C ASN A 494 -2.49 -21.66 28.85
N GLY A 495 -2.63 -21.57 27.52
CA GLY A 495 -3.25 -22.60 26.70
C GLY A 495 -2.41 -23.87 26.47
N PHE A 496 -1.18 -23.96 26.99
CA PHE A 496 -0.25 -25.06 26.65
C PHE A 496 -0.75 -26.41 27.14
N ALA A 497 -1.25 -26.52 28.38
CA ALA A 497 -1.64 -27.80 28.95
C ALA A 497 -2.72 -28.52 28.11
N VAL A 498 -3.72 -27.75 27.63
CA VAL A 498 -4.81 -28.25 26.77
C VAL A 498 -4.30 -28.59 25.37
N ASN A 499 -3.25 -27.91 24.90
CA ASN A 499 -2.70 -28.05 23.56
C ASN A 499 -1.32 -28.74 23.54
N ARG A 500 -0.94 -29.46 24.59
CA ARG A 500 0.42 -30.01 24.72
C ARG A 500 0.73 -30.97 23.58
N GLU A 501 -0.17 -31.91 23.34
CA GLU A 501 -0.03 -32.91 22.28
C GLU A 501 0.05 -32.30 20.87
N PRO A 502 -0.89 -31.45 20.42
CA PRO A 502 -0.80 -30.84 19.11
C PRO A 502 0.42 -29.91 18.97
N MET A 503 0.77 -29.15 20.02
CA MET A 503 1.99 -28.32 20.02
C MET A 503 3.24 -29.16 19.78
N LEU A 504 3.45 -30.24 20.56
CA LEU A 504 4.63 -31.09 20.40
C LEU A 504 4.67 -31.81 19.07
N ARG A 505 3.52 -32.25 18.56
CA ARG A 505 3.41 -32.81 17.20
C ARG A 505 3.90 -31.82 16.15
N VAL A 506 3.49 -30.55 16.23
CA VAL A 506 3.93 -29.51 15.29
C VAL A 506 5.42 -29.22 15.42
N MET A 507 5.98 -29.20 16.63
CA MET A 507 7.43 -29.04 16.83
C MET A 507 8.22 -30.20 16.24
N ASP A 508 7.71 -31.43 16.37
CA ASP A 508 8.31 -32.61 15.75
C ASP A 508 8.23 -32.57 14.22
N GLN A 509 7.11 -32.13 13.64
CA GLN A 509 6.98 -31.91 12.19
C GLN A 509 8.02 -30.92 11.65
N HIS A 510 8.22 -29.80 12.36
CA HIS A 510 9.27 -28.85 12.01
C HIS A 510 10.67 -29.47 12.09
N ARG A 511 10.96 -30.24 13.15
CA ARG A 511 12.23 -30.96 13.32
C ARG A 511 12.46 -31.97 12.20
N SER A 512 11.48 -32.83 11.90
CA SER A 512 11.57 -33.82 10.82
C SER A 512 11.76 -33.18 9.45
N SER A 513 11.24 -31.97 9.24
CA SER A 513 11.43 -31.26 7.98
C SER A 513 12.90 -30.91 7.71
N VAL A 514 13.75 -30.84 8.75
CA VAL A 514 15.20 -30.60 8.59
C VAL A 514 15.87 -31.72 7.79
N ASP A 515 15.35 -32.95 7.86
CA ASP A 515 15.90 -34.10 7.12
C ASP A 515 15.68 -34.01 5.61
N HIS A 516 14.78 -33.13 5.16
CA HIS A 516 14.54 -32.88 3.74
C HIS A 516 15.52 -31.86 3.13
N ILE A 517 16.34 -31.18 3.95
CA ILE A 517 17.35 -30.23 3.46
C ILE A 517 18.53 -31.00 2.88
N ASN A 518 18.90 -30.73 1.63
CA ASN A 518 20.00 -31.44 0.99
C ASN A 518 21.36 -31.02 1.58
N PRO A 519 22.11 -31.93 2.23
CA PRO A 519 23.41 -31.60 2.84
C PRO A 519 24.49 -31.22 1.81
N ALA A 520 24.32 -31.57 0.53
CA ALA A 520 25.27 -31.19 -0.52
C ALA A 520 25.20 -29.70 -0.89
N HIS A 521 24.09 -29.03 -0.56
CA HIS A 521 23.85 -27.64 -0.95
C HIS A 521 24.11 -26.61 0.17
N VAL A 522 24.18 -27.06 1.42
CA VAL A 522 24.22 -26.18 2.60
C VAL A 522 25.57 -26.31 3.31
N PRO A 523 26.23 -25.20 3.70
CA PRO A 523 27.41 -25.27 4.54
C PRO A 523 27.15 -26.06 5.83
N LEU A 524 28.06 -27.00 6.14
CA LEU A 524 27.91 -27.89 7.29
C LEU A 524 27.63 -27.17 8.63
N PRO A 525 28.29 -26.03 8.96
CA PRO A 525 27.97 -25.30 10.19
C PRO A 525 26.51 -24.83 10.27
N LEU A 526 25.93 -24.40 9.14
CA LEU A 526 24.55 -23.93 9.08
C LEU A 526 23.56 -25.09 9.23
N LEU A 527 23.78 -26.19 8.52
CA LEU A 527 22.93 -27.38 8.64
C LEU A 527 23.02 -28.02 10.03
N SER A 528 24.22 -28.08 10.61
CA SER A 528 24.41 -28.58 11.98
C SER A 528 23.67 -27.70 12.98
N ALA A 529 23.72 -26.38 12.84
CA ALA A 529 22.99 -25.47 13.70
C ALA A 529 21.46 -25.63 13.57
N ALA A 530 20.95 -25.91 12.36
CA ALA A 530 19.52 -26.16 12.14
C ALA A 530 19.04 -27.39 12.92
N ARG A 531 19.78 -28.50 12.81
CA ARG A 531 19.52 -29.74 13.58
C ARG A 531 19.58 -29.50 15.08
N ASP A 532 20.68 -28.90 15.55
CA ASP A 532 20.90 -28.55 16.95
C ASP A 532 19.78 -27.69 17.54
N ALA A 533 19.31 -26.70 16.77
CA ALA A 533 18.28 -25.78 17.20
C ALA A 533 16.94 -26.51 17.43
N TRP A 534 16.55 -27.39 16.51
CA TRP A 534 15.32 -28.17 16.61
C TRP A 534 15.38 -29.28 17.66
N ASP A 535 16.51 -29.96 17.80
CA ASP A 535 16.72 -30.93 18.88
C ASP A 535 16.56 -30.27 20.25
N LYS A 536 17.18 -29.10 20.43
CA LYS A 536 17.04 -28.30 21.67
C LYS A 536 15.60 -27.81 21.85
N ALA A 537 14.94 -27.35 20.79
CA ALA A 537 13.55 -26.88 20.85
C ALA A 537 12.60 -27.99 21.31
N CYS A 538 12.72 -29.20 20.75
CA CYS A 538 11.89 -30.35 21.12
C CYS A 538 12.22 -30.85 22.52
N GLN A 539 13.52 -31.04 22.84
CA GLN A 539 13.95 -31.55 24.13
C GLN A 539 13.53 -30.63 25.29
N LEU A 540 13.74 -29.32 25.15
CA LEU A 540 13.35 -28.36 26.19
C LEU A 540 11.84 -28.19 26.26
N GLY A 541 11.15 -28.20 25.13
CA GLY A 541 9.70 -28.06 25.06
C GLY A 541 8.94 -29.25 25.64
N ASP A 542 9.45 -30.47 25.48
CA ASP A 542 8.87 -31.64 26.12
C ASP A 542 8.96 -31.54 27.66
N LEU A 543 10.12 -31.08 28.17
CA LEU A 543 10.37 -30.94 29.60
C LEU A 543 9.61 -29.78 30.26
N TYR A 544 9.53 -28.62 29.60
CA TYR A 544 9.10 -27.37 30.23
C TYR A 544 7.90 -26.69 29.55
N GLY A 545 7.47 -27.20 28.40
CA GLY A 545 6.55 -26.51 27.50
C GLY A 545 7.19 -25.29 26.84
N TYR A 546 6.35 -24.49 26.18
CA TYR A 546 6.76 -23.28 25.47
C TYR A 546 6.08 -22.06 26.04
N ARG A 547 6.78 -20.92 26.04
CA ARG A 547 6.22 -19.64 26.50
C ARG A 547 5.32 -19.01 25.43
N ASN A 548 5.45 -19.40 24.17
CA ASN A 548 4.77 -18.77 23.04
C ASN A 548 4.14 -19.86 22.17
N ALA A 549 2.85 -19.73 21.85
CA ALA A 549 2.16 -20.69 20.99
C ALA A 549 2.57 -20.56 19.51
N GLN A 550 2.90 -19.34 19.08
CA GLN A 550 3.50 -19.02 17.78
C GLN A 550 4.73 -18.15 18.00
N ALA A 551 5.83 -18.38 17.28
CA ALA A 551 7.10 -17.67 17.50
C ALA A 551 7.63 -16.92 16.28
N THR A 552 7.40 -17.45 15.08
CA THR A 552 8.03 -16.98 13.83
C THR A 552 7.04 -16.81 12.68
N VAL A 553 7.29 -15.77 11.88
CA VAL A 553 6.59 -15.43 10.62
C VAL A 553 7.59 -14.76 9.68
N ILE A 554 7.35 -14.76 8.37
CA ILE A 554 8.10 -13.90 7.44
C ILE A 554 7.21 -12.74 7.00
N ALA A 555 7.51 -11.56 7.54
CA ALA A 555 6.79 -10.32 7.25
C ALA A 555 7.33 -9.64 5.97
N PRO A 556 6.55 -8.73 5.34
CA PRO A 556 7.02 -8.01 4.15
C PRO A 556 8.11 -6.99 4.46
N THR A 557 8.31 -6.58 5.72
CA THR A 557 9.34 -5.62 6.14
C THR A 557 9.36 -4.25 5.41
N GLY A 558 8.31 -3.87 4.69
CA GLY A 558 8.35 -2.76 3.73
C GLY A 558 8.79 -1.38 4.24
N THR A 559 8.64 -1.05 5.53
CA THR A 559 9.20 0.19 6.11
C THR A 559 10.49 -0.04 6.90
N ILE A 560 10.54 -1.12 7.68
CA ILE A 560 11.70 -1.42 8.53
C ILE A 560 12.90 -1.92 7.74
N GLY A 561 12.71 -2.47 6.54
CA GLY A 561 13.77 -2.81 5.60
C GLY A 561 14.59 -1.58 5.22
N PHE A 562 13.94 -0.45 4.91
CA PHE A 562 14.64 0.82 4.66
C PHE A 562 15.36 1.34 5.91
N MET A 563 14.79 1.15 7.11
CA MET A 563 15.47 1.50 8.36
C MET A 563 16.73 0.65 8.59
N MET A 564 16.74 -0.60 8.13
CA MET A 564 17.87 -1.52 8.26
C MET A 564 18.84 -1.50 7.08
N ASP A 565 18.62 -0.62 6.09
CA ASP A 565 19.35 -0.61 4.82
C ASP A 565 19.35 -1.99 4.12
N CYS A 566 18.16 -2.59 4.02
CA CYS A 566 17.97 -3.83 3.26
C CYS A 566 17.84 -3.55 1.76
N ASP A 567 18.56 -4.34 0.95
CA ASP A 567 18.44 -4.36 -0.51
C ASP A 567 17.16 -5.11 -0.94
N THR A 568 16.81 -6.17 -0.21
CA THR A 568 15.63 -7.02 -0.45
C THR A 568 14.81 -7.19 0.83
N THR A 569 13.49 -7.29 0.67
CA THR A 569 12.55 -7.31 1.80
C THR A 569 12.12 -8.73 2.15
N GLY A 570 12.08 -9.08 3.43
CA GLY A 570 11.61 -10.41 3.83
C GLY A 570 12.37 -11.55 3.15
N ILE A 571 11.59 -12.45 2.55
CA ILE A 571 12.04 -13.55 1.68
C ILE A 571 12.15 -13.13 0.20
N GLU A 572 11.72 -11.93 -0.17
CA GLU A 572 11.68 -11.46 -1.57
C GLU A 572 13.08 -11.50 -2.23
N PRO A 573 13.17 -11.84 -3.53
CA PRO A 573 14.35 -11.54 -4.32
C PRO A 573 14.45 -10.04 -4.57
N ASP A 574 15.56 -9.60 -5.19
CA ASP A 574 15.61 -8.22 -5.66
C ASP A 574 14.61 -8.02 -6.80
N ILE A 575 13.99 -6.84 -6.83
CA ILE A 575 13.03 -6.40 -7.84
C ILE A 575 13.71 -6.24 -9.20
N ALA A 576 14.88 -5.62 -9.24
CA ALA A 576 15.68 -5.39 -10.44
C ALA A 576 17.11 -4.97 -10.07
N LEU A 577 18.10 -5.27 -10.91
CA LEU A 577 19.49 -4.84 -10.69
C LEU A 577 19.67 -3.33 -10.86
N VAL A 578 18.90 -2.74 -11.78
CA VAL A 578 18.84 -1.30 -12.02
C VAL A 578 17.40 -0.85 -11.79
N LYS A 579 17.22 0.11 -10.89
CA LYS A 579 15.91 0.66 -10.54
C LYS A 579 15.90 2.15 -10.85
N TYR A 580 14.81 2.62 -11.42
CA TYR A 580 14.59 4.06 -11.56
C TYR A 580 13.53 4.51 -10.57
N LYS A 581 13.94 5.38 -9.66
CA LYS A 581 13.02 6.05 -8.76
C LYS A 581 12.68 7.41 -9.34
N LYS A 582 11.41 7.65 -9.62
CA LYS A 582 10.93 8.97 -10.04
C LYS A 582 11.22 9.98 -8.94
N LEU A 583 12.01 10.98 -9.29
CA LEU A 583 12.35 12.06 -8.41
C LEU A 583 11.26 13.12 -8.42
N VAL A 584 11.31 13.84 -7.33
CA VAL A 584 10.44 14.91 -6.97
C VAL A 584 10.74 16.14 -7.84
N GLY A 585 9.81 16.55 -8.71
CA GLY A 585 9.96 17.70 -9.61
C GLY A 585 10.24 17.33 -11.07
N GLY A 586 10.23 16.04 -11.39
CA GLY A 586 10.67 15.52 -12.68
C GLY A 586 12.16 15.16 -12.65
N GLY A 587 12.50 14.05 -13.32
CA GLY A 587 13.81 13.41 -13.23
C GLY A 587 13.70 12.00 -12.64
N MET A 588 14.70 11.16 -12.89
CA MET A 588 14.73 9.77 -12.42
C MET A 588 16.09 9.51 -11.77
N LEU A 589 16.10 9.00 -10.53
CA LEU A 589 17.31 8.52 -9.87
C LEU A 589 17.53 7.07 -10.28
N LYS A 590 18.64 6.81 -10.96
CA LYS A 590 19.12 5.47 -11.23
C LYS A 590 19.79 4.91 -9.97
N ILE A 591 19.36 3.73 -9.55
CA ILE A 591 19.93 2.99 -8.41
C ILE A 591 20.45 1.67 -8.94
N VAL A 592 21.76 1.46 -8.84
CA VAL A 592 22.42 0.20 -9.18
C VAL A 592 22.57 -0.65 -7.91
N ASN A 593 22.20 -1.93 -8.01
CA ASN A 593 22.26 -2.89 -6.91
C ASN A 593 23.69 -2.99 -6.33
N GLN A 594 23.78 -2.96 -4.99
CA GLN A 594 25.06 -2.96 -4.26
C GLN A 594 25.56 -4.37 -3.93
N THR A 595 24.74 -5.40 -4.15
CA THR A 595 25.05 -6.81 -3.94
C THR A 595 25.83 -7.42 -5.11
N VAL A 596 25.62 -6.97 -6.34
CA VAL A 596 26.34 -7.43 -7.56
C VAL A 596 27.87 -7.49 -7.38
N PRO A 597 28.57 -6.43 -6.92
CA PRO A 597 30.03 -6.51 -6.74
C PRO A 597 30.46 -7.55 -5.70
N ILE A 598 29.64 -7.79 -4.66
CA ILE A 598 29.92 -8.81 -3.64
C ILE A 598 29.82 -10.20 -4.27
N ALA A 599 28.75 -10.45 -5.03
CA ALA A 599 28.51 -11.69 -5.73
C ALA A 599 29.62 -12.02 -6.72
N LEU A 600 29.99 -11.07 -7.59
CA LEU A 600 31.05 -11.27 -8.59
C LEU A 600 32.39 -11.64 -7.93
N ARG A 601 32.78 -10.93 -6.86
CA ARG A 601 33.97 -11.29 -6.07
C ARG A 601 33.87 -12.69 -5.48
N ARG A 602 32.72 -13.05 -4.89
CA ARG A 602 32.49 -14.35 -4.27
C ARG A 602 32.60 -15.50 -5.26
N ILE A 603 32.08 -15.30 -6.48
CA ILE A 603 32.16 -16.27 -7.58
C ILE A 603 33.59 -16.36 -8.15
N GLY A 604 34.43 -15.35 -7.94
CA GLY A 604 35.87 -15.37 -8.28
C GLY A 604 36.28 -14.48 -9.45
N TYR A 605 35.48 -13.46 -9.80
CA TYR A 605 35.88 -12.47 -10.80
C TYR A 605 36.95 -11.51 -10.24
N PRO A 606 38.04 -11.24 -10.98
CA PRO A 606 39.03 -10.22 -10.61
C PRO A 606 38.45 -8.80 -10.61
N GLU A 607 38.97 -7.91 -9.77
CA GLU A 607 38.47 -6.53 -9.60
C GLU A 607 38.37 -5.71 -10.90
N ALA A 608 39.28 -5.94 -11.86
CA ALA A 608 39.20 -5.30 -13.17
C ALA A 608 37.92 -5.73 -13.93
N GLN A 609 37.63 -7.04 -13.96
CA GLN A 609 36.42 -7.57 -14.61
C GLN A 609 35.15 -7.14 -13.86
N VAL A 610 35.19 -7.11 -12.53
CA VAL A 610 34.07 -6.61 -11.71
C VAL A 610 33.74 -5.16 -12.12
N SER A 611 34.75 -4.30 -12.22
CA SER A 611 34.56 -2.90 -12.60
C SER A 611 33.97 -2.76 -14.01
N GLU A 612 34.45 -3.53 -14.98
CA GLU A 612 33.93 -3.53 -16.36
C GLU A 612 32.49 -4.05 -16.44
N ILE A 613 32.12 -5.08 -15.66
CA ILE A 613 30.74 -5.60 -15.59
C ILE A 613 29.81 -4.55 -14.96
N LEU A 614 30.22 -3.89 -13.87
CA LEU A 614 29.41 -2.85 -13.23
C LEU A 614 29.19 -1.65 -14.15
N GLN A 615 30.23 -1.23 -14.86
CA GLN A 615 30.11 -0.18 -15.89
C GLN A 615 29.12 -0.60 -16.97
N TYR A 616 29.19 -1.85 -17.45
CA TYR A 616 28.23 -2.36 -18.42
C TYR A 616 26.78 -2.29 -17.91
N ILE A 617 26.52 -2.69 -16.66
CA ILE A 617 25.18 -2.60 -16.04
C ILE A 617 24.71 -1.15 -15.96
N ASP A 618 25.60 -0.22 -15.61
CA ASP A 618 25.28 1.21 -15.55
C ASP A 618 25.01 1.83 -16.93
N GLU A 619 25.60 1.31 -18.01
CA GLU A 619 25.35 1.81 -19.37
C GLU A 619 24.14 1.12 -20.04
N ASN A 620 23.93 -0.17 -19.76
CA ASN A 620 23.00 -1.01 -20.52
C ASN A 620 21.72 -1.36 -19.77
N ASP A 621 21.60 -1.07 -18.48
CA ASP A 621 20.42 -1.39 -17.66
C ASP A 621 20.11 -2.89 -17.57
N THR A 622 21.10 -3.72 -17.91
CA THR A 622 21.07 -5.18 -17.85
C THR A 622 22.48 -5.69 -17.62
N ILE A 623 22.57 -6.88 -17.03
CA ILE A 623 23.83 -7.60 -16.88
C ILE A 623 24.06 -8.60 -18.04
N GLU A 624 23.01 -8.93 -18.78
CA GLU A 624 23.09 -9.84 -19.94
C GLU A 624 23.99 -9.24 -21.03
N GLY A 625 25.02 -9.97 -21.44
CA GLY A 625 25.99 -9.50 -22.44
C GLY A 625 27.15 -8.70 -21.85
N ALA A 626 27.24 -8.54 -20.52
CA ALA A 626 28.38 -7.90 -19.87
C ALA A 626 29.70 -8.62 -20.23
N PRO A 627 30.80 -7.86 -20.45
CA PRO A 627 32.08 -8.45 -20.80
C PRO A 627 32.58 -9.38 -19.69
N HIS A 628 33.25 -10.47 -20.07
CA HIS A 628 33.83 -11.51 -19.18
C HIS A 628 32.83 -12.37 -18.40
N LEU A 629 31.58 -11.93 -18.24
CA LEU A 629 30.58 -12.65 -17.48
C LEU A 629 30.28 -14.01 -18.13
N ARG A 630 30.47 -15.07 -17.35
CA ARG A 630 30.20 -16.43 -17.80
C ARG A 630 28.69 -16.67 -17.84
N PRO A 631 28.17 -17.34 -18.89
CA PRO A 631 26.75 -17.65 -19.00
C PRO A 631 26.17 -18.38 -17.78
N ASP A 632 26.94 -19.29 -17.18
CA ASP A 632 26.49 -20.10 -16.04
C ASP A 632 26.26 -19.28 -14.77
N ASP A 633 26.87 -18.09 -14.65
CA ASP A 633 26.72 -17.23 -13.47
C ASP A 633 25.52 -16.27 -13.59
N LEU A 634 24.91 -16.14 -14.77
CA LEU A 634 23.81 -15.19 -15.01
C LEU A 634 22.64 -15.39 -14.05
N ALA A 635 22.31 -16.65 -13.73
CA ALA A 635 21.18 -16.97 -12.87
C ALA A 635 21.32 -16.41 -11.44
N VAL A 636 22.54 -16.12 -10.98
CA VAL A 636 22.79 -15.46 -9.68
C VAL A 636 22.16 -14.07 -9.62
N PHE A 637 22.05 -13.41 -10.78
CA PHE A 637 21.63 -12.02 -10.91
C PHE A 637 20.19 -11.88 -11.41
N ASP A 638 19.45 -12.98 -11.56
CA ASP A 638 18.04 -12.93 -11.94
C ASP A 638 17.21 -12.28 -10.81
N CYS A 639 16.37 -11.31 -11.20
CA CYS A 639 15.51 -10.54 -10.29
C CYS A 639 14.03 -10.89 -10.51
N ALA A 640 13.13 -10.32 -9.69
CA ALA A 640 11.68 -10.55 -9.78
C ALA A 640 11.07 -10.01 -11.08
N PHE A 641 11.61 -8.91 -11.62
CA PHE A 641 11.18 -8.35 -12.89
C PHE A 641 12.29 -8.39 -13.92
N LYS A 642 11.85 -8.52 -15.16
CA LYS A 642 12.69 -8.44 -16.35
C LYS A 642 13.36 -7.06 -16.45
N PRO A 643 14.68 -6.99 -16.69
CA PRO A 643 15.36 -5.73 -16.98
C PRO A 643 14.95 -5.19 -18.36
N ALA A 644 14.96 -3.87 -18.53
CA ALA A 644 14.46 -3.22 -19.75
C ALA A 644 15.16 -3.70 -21.04
N LYS A 645 16.47 -3.93 -21.00
CA LYS A 645 17.28 -4.40 -22.13
C LYS A 645 17.73 -5.86 -22.03
N GLY A 646 17.15 -6.64 -21.12
CA GLY A 646 17.44 -8.07 -21.00
C GLY A 646 16.21 -8.94 -21.21
N SER A 647 16.38 -10.24 -21.00
CA SER A 647 15.40 -11.28 -21.22
C SER A 647 15.10 -12.10 -19.96
N ARG A 648 16.03 -12.12 -18.99
CA ARG A 648 15.96 -13.01 -17.82
C ARG A 648 15.18 -12.40 -16.66
N THR A 649 14.49 -13.27 -15.94
CA THR A 649 13.76 -12.98 -14.70
C THR A 649 13.58 -14.28 -13.94
N ILE A 650 13.41 -14.21 -12.63
CA ILE A 650 13.00 -15.38 -11.84
C ILE A 650 11.65 -15.86 -12.37
N HIS A 651 11.56 -17.16 -12.66
CA HIS A 651 10.29 -17.75 -13.07
C HIS A 651 9.31 -17.70 -11.90
N TYR A 652 8.01 -17.51 -12.15
CA TYR A 652 7.03 -17.38 -11.07
C TYR A 652 6.97 -18.63 -10.16
N MET A 653 7.26 -19.82 -10.69
CA MET A 653 7.44 -21.04 -9.89
C MET A 653 8.68 -21.03 -9.00
N GLY A 654 9.72 -20.28 -9.32
CA GLY A 654 10.85 -20.06 -8.44
C GLY A 654 10.46 -19.37 -7.14
N HIS A 655 9.53 -18.41 -7.21
CA HIS A 655 8.96 -17.78 -6.01
C HIS A 655 8.16 -18.78 -5.16
N VAL A 656 7.29 -19.59 -5.78
CA VAL A 656 6.48 -20.60 -5.07
C VAL A 656 7.36 -21.66 -4.41
N LYS A 657 8.35 -22.19 -5.12
CA LYS A 657 9.29 -23.19 -4.60
C LYS A 657 10.16 -22.62 -3.47
N MET A 658 10.57 -21.36 -3.55
CA MET A 658 11.28 -20.70 -2.45
C MET A 658 10.41 -20.56 -1.20
N MET A 659 9.14 -20.16 -1.35
CA MET A 659 8.20 -20.15 -0.22
C MET A 659 8.04 -21.56 0.36
N ALA A 660 7.90 -22.57 -0.49
CA ALA A 660 7.69 -23.96 -0.07
C ALA A 660 8.91 -24.53 0.68
N ALA A 661 10.12 -24.11 0.32
CA ALA A 661 11.33 -24.51 1.04
C ALA A 661 11.39 -23.93 2.48
N ALA A 662 10.92 -22.70 2.68
CA ALA A 662 10.94 -22.04 3.99
C ALA A 662 9.70 -22.35 4.86
N GLN A 663 8.53 -22.58 4.25
CA GLN A 663 7.23 -22.70 4.94
C GLN A 663 7.19 -23.80 6.04
N PRO A 664 7.81 -24.98 5.87
CA PRO A 664 7.86 -26.02 6.89
C PRO A 664 8.62 -25.62 8.15
N PHE A 665 9.33 -24.50 8.15
CA PHE A 665 10.10 -24.01 9.30
C PHE A 665 9.52 -22.71 9.88
N ILE A 666 8.31 -22.31 9.50
CA ILE A 666 7.65 -21.12 10.02
C ILE A 666 6.38 -21.51 10.77
N SER A 667 6.24 -21.04 12.01
CA SER A 667 5.05 -21.33 12.82
C SER A 667 3.77 -20.64 12.31
N GLY A 668 3.87 -19.37 11.91
CA GLY A 668 2.81 -18.68 11.17
C GLY A 668 2.92 -18.95 9.67
N ALA A 669 2.93 -17.90 8.85
CA ALA A 669 3.01 -17.99 7.40
C ALA A 669 4.01 -16.97 6.81
N ILE A 670 4.04 -16.89 5.49
CA ILE A 670 4.99 -16.08 4.73
C ILE A 670 4.21 -15.04 3.92
N SER A 671 4.51 -13.76 4.16
CA SER A 671 4.11 -12.68 3.26
C SER A 671 5.10 -12.61 2.11
N LYS A 672 4.69 -13.13 0.94
CA LYS A 672 5.50 -13.11 -0.28
C LYS A 672 4.59 -12.95 -1.49
N THR A 673 4.97 -12.03 -2.38
CA THR A 673 4.30 -11.84 -3.67
C THR A 673 4.83 -12.84 -4.69
N VAL A 674 3.98 -13.57 -5.40
CA VAL A 674 4.39 -14.30 -6.61
C VAL A 674 4.31 -13.32 -7.78
N ASN A 675 5.47 -12.76 -8.15
CA ASN A 675 5.57 -11.85 -9.30
C ASN A 675 5.44 -12.66 -10.59
N MET A 676 4.57 -12.19 -11.48
CA MET A 676 4.32 -12.79 -12.78
C MET A 676 4.49 -11.74 -13.87
N PRO A 677 5.02 -12.13 -15.04
CA PRO A 677 5.23 -11.20 -16.14
C PRO A 677 3.89 -10.82 -16.79
N GLU A 678 3.85 -9.72 -17.54
CA GLU A 678 2.61 -9.18 -18.13
C GLU A 678 1.87 -10.21 -19.00
N GLN A 679 2.60 -11.06 -19.73
CA GLN A 679 2.03 -12.09 -20.61
C GLN A 679 1.46 -13.31 -19.88
N ALA A 680 1.63 -13.41 -18.54
CA ALA A 680 1.06 -14.53 -17.79
C ALA A 680 -0.46 -14.56 -17.96
N THR A 681 -1.00 -15.76 -18.13
CA THR A 681 -2.43 -16.02 -18.32
C THR A 681 -3.12 -16.31 -16.99
N ALA A 682 -4.46 -16.35 -16.99
CA ALA A 682 -5.20 -16.81 -15.84
C ALA A 682 -4.95 -18.31 -15.57
N GLU A 683 -4.69 -19.11 -16.59
CA GLU A 683 -4.29 -20.51 -16.45
C GLU A 683 -2.96 -20.64 -15.68
N ASP A 684 -1.96 -19.81 -15.99
CA ASP A 684 -0.71 -19.79 -15.22
C ASP A 684 -0.96 -19.46 -13.74
N ILE A 685 -1.87 -18.52 -13.46
CA ILE A 685 -2.27 -18.15 -12.09
C ILE A 685 -2.99 -19.30 -11.38
N MET A 686 -3.87 -19.99 -12.08
CA MET A 686 -4.55 -21.17 -11.57
C MET A 686 -3.55 -22.29 -11.25
N GLU A 687 -2.54 -22.51 -12.11
CA GLU A 687 -1.45 -23.44 -11.83
C GLU A 687 -0.65 -23.04 -10.60
N VAL A 688 -0.32 -21.75 -10.43
CA VAL A 688 0.34 -21.23 -9.23
C VAL A 688 -0.45 -21.56 -7.95
N TYR A 689 -1.77 -21.41 -7.98
CA TYR A 689 -2.63 -21.79 -6.86
C TYR A 689 -2.60 -23.29 -6.57
N LEU A 690 -2.72 -24.13 -7.60
CA LEU A 690 -2.67 -25.59 -7.42
C LEU A 690 -1.31 -26.06 -6.90
N GLU A 691 -0.21 -25.57 -7.48
CA GLU A 691 1.14 -25.92 -7.06
C GLU A 691 1.45 -25.42 -5.64
N GLY A 692 0.98 -24.22 -5.28
CA GLY A 692 1.10 -23.73 -3.91
C GLY A 692 0.46 -24.64 -2.88
N TRP A 693 -0.73 -25.15 -3.18
CA TRP A 693 -1.42 -26.12 -2.34
C TRP A 693 -0.67 -27.46 -2.28
N ARG A 694 -0.28 -28.02 -3.44
CA ARG A 694 0.47 -29.29 -3.52
C ARG A 694 1.79 -29.24 -2.73
N MET A 695 2.45 -28.09 -2.73
CA MET A 695 3.71 -27.86 -2.01
C MET A 695 3.52 -27.51 -0.52
N GLY A 696 2.28 -27.48 -0.01
CA GLY A 696 2.01 -27.25 1.41
C GLY A 696 2.19 -25.80 1.86
N LEU A 697 1.99 -24.82 0.97
CA LEU A 697 1.92 -23.42 1.37
C LEU A 697 0.68 -23.16 2.24
N LYS A 698 0.75 -22.10 3.04
CA LYS A 698 -0.38 -21.64 3.86
C LYS A 698 -1.22 -20.56 3.16
N ALA A 699 -0.57 -19.74 2.33
CA ALA A 699 -1.22 -18.72 1.50
C ALA A 699 -0.43 -18.42 0.24
N ILE A 700 -1.12 -17.91 -0.78
CA ILE A 700 -0.54 -17.32 -1.99
C ILE A 700 -1.17 -15.96 -2.27
N ALA A 701 -0.31 -15.00 -2.61
CA ALA A 701 -0.68 -13.72 -3.21
C ALA A 701 0.09 -13.56 -4.53
N ILE A 702 -0.57 -13.05 -5.57
CA ILE A 702 -0.01 -12.93 -6.91
C ILE A 702 -0.01 -11.46 -7.30
N TYR A 703 1.03 -11.04 -8.00
CA TYR A 703 1.07 -9.78 -8.70
C TYR A 703 1.55 -10.01 -10.12
N ARG A 704 0.65 -9.85 -11.09
CA ARG A 704 1.01 -9.82 -12.50
C ARG A 704 1.38 -8.39 -12.89
N ASP A 705 2.50 -8.24 -13.58
CA ASP A 705 2.86 -6.95 -14.16
C ASP A 705 1.74 -6.44 -15.09
N GLY A 706 1.43 -5.15 -15.01
CA GLY A 706 0.31 -4.54 -15.74
C GLY A 706 -1.11 -4.86 -15.19
N SER A 707 -1.26 -5.60 -14.09
CA SER A 707 -2.57 -5.80 -13.44
C SER A 707 -3.15 -4.52 -12.82
N LYS A 708 -2.31 -3.52 -12.54
CA LYS A 708 -2.74 -2.16 -12.15
C LYS A 708 -2.07 -1.12 -13.03
N ARG A 709 -2.81 -0.07 -13.40
CA ARG A 709 -2.33 0.99 -14.33
C ARG A 709 -1.32 1.97 -13.74
N SER A 710 -1.09 1.94 -12.42
CA SER A 710 -0.05 2.75 -11.78
C SER A 710 0.88 1.87 -10.93
N GLN A 711 2.18 2.02 -11.17
CA GLN A 711 3.23 1.31 -10.44
C GLN A 711 4.19 2.32 -9.79
N PRO A 712 4.55 2.14 -8.51
CA PRO A 712 5.50 3.03 -7.84
C PRO A 712 6.96 2.90 -8.30
N LEU A 713 7.34 1.76 -8.89
CA LEU A 713 8.72 1.41 -9.27
C LEU A 713 8.71 0.78 -10.67
N ASN A 714 9.53 1.29 -11.57
CA ASN A 714 9.65 0.79 -12.95
C ASN A 714 11.08 0.30 -13.23
N THR A 715 11.20 -0.74 -14.07
CA THR A 715 12.49 -1.28 -14.55
C THR A 715 13.05 -0.55 -15.77
N ALA A 716 12.28 0.40 -16.32
CA ALA A 716 12.67 1.23 -17.45
C ALA A 716 12.40 2.71 -17.16
N LEU A 717 13.14 3.57 -17.85
CA LEU A 717 12.71 4.95 -18.11
C LEU A 717 11.43 4.88 -18.95
N ASP A 718 10.41 5.67 -18.64
CA ASP A 718 9.24 5.80 -19.50
C ASP A 718 9.72 6.14 -20.91
N SER A 719 9.65 5.17 -21.82
CA SER A 719 9.97 5.42 -23.22
C SER A 719 8.97 6.47 -23.69
N LYS A 720 9.45 7.66 -24.09
CA LYS A 720 8.66 8.53 -24.96
C LYS A 720 8.18 7.64 -26.10
N LYS A 721 6.89 7.28 -26.11
CA LYS A 721 6.28 6.68 -27.29
C LYS A 721 6.60 7.63 -28.42
N THR A 722 7.36 7.13 -29.37
CA THR A 722 7.78 7.79 -30.59
C THR A 722 6.53 8.24 -31.33
N ALA A 723 6.09 9.47 -31.05
CA ALA A 723 5.50 10.27 -32.10
C ALA A 723 6.57 10.42 -33.17
N ALA A 724 6.21 10.16 -34.43
CA ALA A 724 7.12 10.25 -35.56
C ALA A 724 7.98 11.53 -35.51
N GLU A 725 9.30 11.36 -35.56
CA GLU A 725 10.28 12.42 -35.77
C GLU A 725 10.37 12.81 -37.27
N PRO A 726 11.10 13.87 -37.68
CA PRO A 726 10.84 15.27 -37.36
C PRO A 726 10.96 16.15 -38.62
N ALA A 727 10.17 17.24 -38.71
CA ALA A 727 10.58 18.38 -39.54
C ALA A 727 11.16 19.43 -38.59
N ALA A 728 12.45 19.72 -38.76
CA ALA A 728 13.28 20.49 -37.86
C ALA A 728 12.66 21.82 -37.41
N VAL A 729 12.50 22.00 -36.10
CA VAL A 729 12.44 23.32 -35.47
C VAL A 729 13.25 23.29 -34.17
N VAL A 730 14.11 24.30 -34.07
CA VAL A 730 15.07 24.58 -33.01
C VAL A 730 14.46 24.50 -31.60
N THR A 731 15.25 23.95 -30.69
CA THR A 731 15.05 23.87 -29.24
C THR A 731 14.52 25.17 -28.61
N ALA A 732 13.37 25.10 -27.94
CA ALA A 732 12.95 26.06 -26.93
C ALA A 732 12.29 25.30 -25.76
N GLU A 733 12.72 25.61 -24.53
CA GLU A 733 12.16 25.11 -23.27
C GLU A 733 10.63 25.23 -23.21
N PRO A 734 9.90 24.40 -22.43
CA PRO A 734 8.48 24.60 -22.23
C PRO A 734 8.27 25.96 -21.54
N ALA A 735 7.78 26.93 -22.31
CA ALA A 735 7.53 28.27 -21.84
C ALA A 735 6.60 28.19 -20.62
N ARG A 736 7.11 28.63 -19.45
CA ARG A 736 6.26 29.08 -18.34
C ARG A 736 5.18 29.96 -18.94
N ALA A 737 3.90 29.72 -18.60
CA ALA A 737 2.81 30.57 -19.07
C ALA A 737 3.09 32.02 -18.66
N VAL A 738 3.58 32.85 -19.59
CA VAL A 738 3.88 34.25 -19.34
C VAL A 738 2.58 35.02 -19.51
N ARG A 739 2.18 35.72 -18.46
CA ARG A 739 0.98 36.57 -18.47
C ARG A 739 1.16 37.69 -19.50
N ARG A 740 0.36 37.71 -20.57
CA ARG A 740 0.29 38.79 -21.55
C ARG A 740 -0.64 39.90 -21.03
N LYS A 741 -0.11 40.88 -20.31
CA LYS A 741 -0.91 42.05 -19.89
C LYS A 741 -1.22 42.95 -21.09
N LEU A 742 -2.37 43.62 -21.06
CA LEU A 742 -2.67 44.67 -22.04
C LEU A 742 -1.96 45.99 -21.63
N PRO A 743 -1.55 46.83 -22.60
CA PRO A 743 -0.97 48.15 -22.35
C PRO A 743 -2.00 49.09 -21.70
N ASP A 744 -1.52 50.06 -20.90
CA ASP A 744 -2.37 50.99 -20.13
C ASP A 744 -3.40 51.72 -20.99
N GLU A 745 -3.06 52.02 -22.25
CA GLU A 745 -3.98 52.51 -23.28
C GLU A 745 -4.28 51.40 -24.30
N ARG A 746 -5.56 51.13 -24.55
CA ARG A 746 -6.00 49.98 -25.37
C ARG A 746 -7.37 50.21 -26.01
N ARG A 747 -7.65 49.47 -27.08
CA ARG A 747 -8.98 49.42 -27.67
C ARG A 747 -9.89 48.57 -26.79
N ALA A 748 -11.08 49.09 -26.50
CA ALA A 748 -12.09 48.36 -25.75
C ALA A 748 -13.48 48.51 -26.39
N ILE A 749 -14.31 47.49 -26.24
CA ILE A 749 -15.73 47.54 -26.62
C ILE A 749 -16.56 47.51 -25.34
N THR A 750 -17.42 48.52 -25.16
CA THR A 750 -18.38 48.56 -24.06
C THR A 750 -19.79 48.31 -24.58
N HIS A 751 -20.50 47.38 -23.95
CA HIS A 751 -21.88 47.05 -24.27
C HIS A 751 -22.77 47.13 -23.03
N LYS A 752 -23.89 47.84 -23.14
CA LYS A 752 -24.92 47.89 -22.11
C LYS A 752 -25.87 46.71 -22.30
N PHE A 753 -26.11 45.96 -21.22
CA PHE A 753 -27.10 44.89 -21.20
C PHE A 753 -28.16 45.10 -20.12
N ASP A 754 -29.31 44.47 -20.33
CA ASP A 754 -30.45 44.45 -19.43
C ASP A 754 -31.02 43.03 -19.45
N ILE A 755 -31.07 42.39 -18.28
CA ILE A 755 -31.67 41.06 -18.08
C ILE A 755 -32.73 41.22 -16.99
N GLN A 756 -34.01 41.15 -17.35
CA GLN A 756 -35.14 41.35 -16.43
C GLN A 756 -35.01 42.59 -15.53
N GLY A 757 -34.63 43.74 -16.10
CA GLY A 757 -34.49 45.00 -15.35
C GLY A 757 -33.21 45.11 -14.52
N HIS A 758 -32.33 44.11 -14.56
CA HIS A 758 -30.96 44.23 -14.08
C HIS A 758 -30.08 44.79 -15.19
N GLU A 759 -29.80 46.09 -15.11
CA GLU A 759 -28.90 46.76 -16.04
C GLU A 759 -27.43 46.59 -15.62
N GLY A 760 -26.56 46.42 -16.63
CA GLY A 760 -25.12 46.37 -16.45
C GLY A 760 -24.36 46.70 -17.74
N TYR A 761 -23.05 46.86 -17.60
CA TYR A 761 -22.12 47.13 -18.69
C TYR A 761 -21.04 46.06 -18.69
N ILE A 762 -20.74 45.53 -19.88
CA ILE A 762 -19.53 44.74 -20.13
C ILE A 762 -18.56 45.58 -20.95
N THR A 763 -17.33 45.72 -20.46
CA THR A 763 -16.23 46.35 -21.18
C THR A 763 -15.17 45.30 -21.46
N VAL A 764 -14.82 45.09 -22.72
CA VAL A 764 -13.82 44.09 -23.13
C VAL A 764 -12.61 44.82 -23.67
N GLY A 765 -11.46 44.65 -23.03
CA GLY A 765 -10.16 45.09 -23.54
C GLY A 765 -9.66 44.12 -24.59
N ILE A 766 -9.20 44.66 -25.73
CA ILE A 766 -8.82 43.87 -26.91
C ILE A 766 -7.32 44.05 -27.16
N TYR A 767 -6.64 42.94 -27.45
CA TYR A 767 -5.25 42.96 -27.91
C TYR A 767 -5.14 43.55 -29.33
N GLU A 768 -3.93 43.89 -29.75
CA GLU A 768 -3.66 44.42 -31.10
C GLU A 768 -4.09 43.46 -32.22
N ASP A 769 -4.10 42.16 -31.94
CA ASP A 769 -4.53 41.08 -32.86
C ASP A 769 -6.07 40.91 -32.94
N GLY A 770 -6.84 41.75 -32.24
CA GLY A 770 -8.30 41.70 -32.25
C GLY A 770 -8.92 40.68 -31.28
N THR A 771 -8.12 39.92 -30.54
CA THR A 771 -8.62 38.95 -29.54
C THR A 771 -8.91 39.61 -28.19
N PRO A 772 -9.89 39.11 -27.42
CA PRO A 772 -10.21 39.68 -26.12
C PRO A 772 -9.17 39.26 -25.08
N GLY A 773 -8.68 40.22 -24.31
CA GLY A 773 -7.65 40.00 -23.31
C GLY A 773 -8.08 40.28 -21.87
N GLU A 774 -9.11 41.10 -21.67
CA GLU A 774 -9.71 41.29 -20.35
C GLU A 774 -11.18 41.71 -20.48
N ILE A 775 -11.96 41.42 -19.45
CA ILE A 775 -13.36 41.82 -19.32
C ILE A 775 -13.59 42.51 -17.98
N PHE A 776 -14.40 43.56 -17.98
CA PHE A 776 -14.91 44.24 -16.79
C PHE A 776 -16.42 44.23 -16.83
N LEU A 777 -17.05 44.04 -15.67
CA LEU A 777 -18.49 43.99 -15.52
C LEU A 777 -18.91 45.01 -14.45
N VAL A 778 -19.75 45.96 -14.85
CA VAL A 778 -20.31 46.99 -13.94
C VAL A 778 -21.81 46.83 -13.89
N MET A 779 -22.37 46.59 -12.71
CA MET A 779 -23.83 46.47 -12.51
C MET A 779 -24.39 47.77 -11.93
N SER A 780 -25.59 48.19 -12.35
CA SER A 780 -26.17 49.51 -11.99
C SER A 780 -26.54 49.72 -10.50
N LYS A 781 -26.36 48.71 -9.63
CA LYS A 781 -26.51 48.82 -8.17
C LYS A 781 -25.16 48.59 -7.48
N GLU A 782 -24.40 49.67 -7.33
CA GLU A 782 -23.13 49.67 -6.59
C GLU A 782 -23.32 49.18 -5.14
N GLY A 783 -22.41 48.34 -4.66
CA GLY A 783 -22.44 47.78 -3.30
C GLY A 783 -23.29 46.53 -3.10
N SER A 784 -23.91 45.98 -4.16
CA SER A 784 -24.62 44.69 -4.07
C SER A 784 -23.69 43.48 -4.13
N THR A 785 -24.06 42.37 -3.48
CA THR A 785 -23.30 41.08 -3.53
C THR A 785 -23.05 40.61 -4.97
N ILE A 786 -24.01 40.86 -5.88
CA ILE A 786 -23.88 40.53 -7.29
C ILE A 786 -22.77 41.36 -7.95
N SER A 787 -22.63 42.64 -7.61
CA SER A 787 -21.57 43.50 -8.15
C SER A 787 -20.18 42.99 -7.76
N GLY A 788 -19.96 42.64 -6.48
CA GLY A 788 -18.67 42.11 -6.02
C GLY A 788 -18.33 40.74 -6.61
N LEU A 789 -19.34 39.88 -6.78
CA LEU A 789 -19.16 38.58 -7.42
C LEU A 789 -18.84 38.70 -8.91
N MET A 790 -19.51 39.60 -9.63
CA MET A 790 -19.25 39.83 -11.05
C MET A 790 -17.88 40.46 -11.30
N ASP A 791 -17.40 41.33 -10.41
CA ASP A 791 -16.05 41.91 -10.50
C ASP A 791 -14.95 40.86 -10.28
N ALA A 792 -15.09 40.02 -9.24
CA ALA A 792 -14.17 38.90 -8.99
C ALA A 792 -14.20 37.86 -10.13
N PHE A 793 -15.37 37.60 -10.69
CA PHE A 793 -15.54 36.71 -11.83
C PHE A 793 -14.89 37.29 -13.10
N ALA A 794 -15.16 38.56 -13.43
CA ALA A 794 -14.56 39.26 -14.57
C ALA A 794 -13.02 39.30 -14.47
N THR A 795 -12.48 39.52 -13.27
CA THR A 795 -11.04 39.48 -13.00
C THR A 795 -10.45 38.09 -13.26
N SER A 796 -11.15 37.03 -12.82
CA SER A 796 -10.71 35.65 -13.03
C SER A 796 -10.69 35.27 -14.51
N ILE A 797 -11.70 35.71 -15.27
CA ILE A 797 -11.77 35.49 -16.72
C ILE A 797 -10.69 36.30 -17.45
N SER A 798 -10.43 37.54 -17.02
CA SER A 798 -9.35 38.35 -17.56
C SER A 798 -7.99 37.72 -17.35
N LEU A 799 -7.73 37.15 -16.17
CA LEU A 799 -6.49 36.41 -15.92
C LEU A 799 -6.40 35.18 -16.83
N ALA A 800 -7.47 34.41 -16.98
CA ALA A 800 -7.49 33.25 -17.87
C ALA A 800 -7.13 33.62 -19.31
N LEU A 801 -7.73 34.70 -19.85
CA LEU A 801 -7.42 35.20 -21.19
C LEU A 801 -5.96 35.68 -21.30
N GLN A 802 -5.44 36.39 -20.29
CA GLN A 802 -4.05 36.87 -20.25
C GLN A 802 -3.00 35.74 -20.14
N TYR A 803 -3.38 34.58 -19.61
CA TYR A 803 -2.53 33.38 -19.59
C TYR A 803 -2.76 32.46 -20.80
N GLY A 804 -3.51 32.92 -21.81
CA GLY A 804 -3.68 32.25 -23.10
C GLY A 804 -4.77 31.19 -23.14
N VAL A 805 -5.71 31.19 -22.19
CA VAL A 805 -6.89 30.30 -22.27
C VAL A 805 -7.77 30.74 -23.46
N PRO A 806 -8.04 29.86 -24.44
CA PRO A 806 -8.86 30.23 -25.59
C PRO A 806 -10.30 30.59 -25.17
N LEU A 807 -10.84 31.68 -25.73
CA LEU A 807 -12.20 32.14 -25.44
C LEU A 807 -13.25 31.04 -25.65
N GLU A 808 -13.08 30.21 -26.69
CA GLU A 808 -13.97 29.08 -26.99
C GLU A 808 -14.14 28.11 -25.81
N VAL A 809 -13.06 27.84 -25.07
CA VAL A 809 -13.09 26.95 -23.91
C VAL A 809 -13.93 27.56 -22.79
N LEU A 810 -13.78 28.87 -22.58
CA LEU A 810 -14.55 29.62 -21.58
C LEU A 810 -16.03 29.70 -21.98
N VAL A 811 -16.32 29.98 -23.25
CA VAL A 811 -17.67 29.99 -23.81
C VAL A 811 -18.35 28.64 -23.61
N LYS A 812 -17.70 27.53 -23.99
CA LYS A 812 -18.23 26.17 -23.83
C LYS A 812 -18.57 25.85 -22.37
N LYS A 813 -17.82 26.43 -21.43
CA LYS A 813 -18.01 26.18 -20.00
C LYS A 813 -19.11 27.02 -19.37
N PHE A 814 -19.19 28.31 -19.73
CA PHE A 814 -20.03 29.28 -19.02
C PHE A 814 -21.32 29.63 -19.77
N ALA A 815 -21.37 29.43 -21.09
CA ALA A 815 -22.63 29.53 -21.82
C ALA A 815 -23.62 28.47 -21.29
N HIS A 816 -24.89 28.85 -21.24
CA HIS A 816 -26.03 28.09 -20.75
C HIS A 816 -26.08 27.78 -19.25
N THR A 817 -25.17 28.33 -18.45
CA THR A 817 -25.24 28.25 -16.98
C THR A 817 -26.53 28.93 -16.48
N ARG A 818 -27.23 28.29 -15.53
CA ARG A 818 -28.56 28.72 -15.06
C ARG A 818 -28.51 29.23 -13.61
N PHE A 819 -28.83 30.50 -13.39
CA PHE A 819 -29.07 31.12 -12.08
C PHE A 819 -29.57 32.56 -12.24
N GLU A 820 -30.18 33.12 -11.20
CA GLU A 820 -30.69 34.50 -11.20
C GLU A 820 -29.58 35.56 -11.07
N PRO A 821 -29.65 36.70 -11.77
CA PRO A 821 -30.74 37.14 -12.67
C PRO A 821 -30.81 36.40 -14.02
N SER A 822 -32.00 35.92 -14.37
CA SER A 822 -32.30 35.26 -15.64
C SER A 822 -33.58 35.80 -16.27
N GLY A 823 -33.73 35.72 -17.59
CA GLY A 823 -34.97 36.05 -18.29
C GLY A 823 -34.77 36.92 -19.54
N PHE A 824 -35.81 37.69 -19.91
CA PHE A 824 -35.83 38.44 -21.16
C PHE A 824 -34.76 39.53 -21.20
N THR A 825 -34.16 39.69 -22.38
CA THR A 825 -33.15 40.73 -22.64
C THR A 825 -33.57 41.61 -23.80
N LYS A 826 -32.97 42.80 -23.88
CA LYS A 826 -33.15 43.74 -25.00
C LYS A 826 -32.30 43.39 -26.23
N ASN A 827 -31.47 42.34 -26.17
CA ASN A 827 -30.60 41.94 -27.28
C ASN A 827 -31.34 40.98 -28.23
N PRO A 828 -31.54 41.35 -29.52
CA PRO A 828 -32.25 40.50 -30.48
C PRO A 828 -31.54 39.18 -30.80
N GLU A 829 -30.22 39.08 -30.60
CA GLU A 829 -29.44 37.83 -30.79
C GLU A 829 -29.56 36.88 -29.58
N ILE A 830 -29.89 37.43 -28.40
CA ILE A 830 -30.02 36.69 -27.13
C ILE A 830 -31.34 37.11 -26.44
N PRO A 831 -32.52 36.74 -26.97
CA PRO A 831 -33.80 37.23 -26.44
C PRO A 831 -34.07 36.81 -24.99
N ILE A 832 -33.51 35.68 -24.55
CA ILE A 832 -33.63 35.14 -23.20
C ILE A 832 -32.25 34.68 -22.70
N ALA A 833 -31.81 35.24 -21.57
CA ALA A 833 -30.62 34.82 -20.85
C ALA A 833 -30.97 33.85 -19.71
N LYS A 834 -30.18 32.77 -19.56
CA LYS A 834 -30.34 31.79 -18.47
C LYS A 834 -29.63 32.22 -17.17
N SER A 835 -28.72 33.18 -17.27
CA SER A 835 -28.04 33.87 -16.19
C SER A 835 -27.28 35.08 -16.77
N ILE A 836 -26.74 35.94 -15.91
CA ILE A 836 -25.80 36.99 -16.33
C ILE A 836 -24.57 36.38 -17.03
N THR A 837 -24.01 35.29 -16.49
CA THR A 837 -22.84 34.64 -17.12
C THR A 837 -23.17 34.03 -18.48
N ASP A 838 -24.35 33.42 -18.62
CA ASP A 838 -24.82 32.90 -19.90
C ASP A 838 -24.89 34.02 -20.94
N TYR A 839 -25.50 35.16 -20.58
CA TYR A 839 -25.59 36.31 -21.47
C TYR A 839 -24.21 36.83 -21.90
N ILE A 840 -23.29 37.00 -20.95
CA ILE A 840 -21.94 37.51 -21.20
C ILE A 840 -21.20 36.64 -22.22
N PHE A 841 -21.16 35.32 -22.01
CA PHE A 841 -20.40 34.44 -22.89
C PHE A 841 -21.06 34.24 -24.25
N ARG A 842 -22.39 34.28 -24.33
CA ARG A 842 -23.08 34.31 -25.64
C ARG A 842 -22.84 35.62 -26.38
N TRP A 843 -22.78 36.75 -25.69
CA TRP A 843 -22.45 38.03 -26.31
C TRP A 843 -20.98 38.09 -26.74
N LEU A 844 -20.04 37.60 -25.93
CA LEU A 844 -18.62 37.46 -26.34
C LEU A 844 -18.48 36.55 -27.56
N THR A 845 -19.27 35.48 -27.65
CA THR A 845 -19.32 34.60 -28.82
C THR A 845 -19.78 35.34 -30.08
N SER A 846 -20.80 36.22 -29.97
CA SER A 846 -21.28 36.98 -31.13
C SER A 846 -20.29 38.03 -31.62
N LYS A 847 -19.34 38.46 -30.77
CA LYS A 847 -18.32 39.46 -31.12
C LYS A 847 -16.97 38.88 -31.54
N PHE A 848 -16.54 37.75 -30.96
CA PHE A 848 -15.15 37.29 -31.09
C PHE A 848 -15.00 35.88 -31.68
N LEU A 849 -16.09 35.12 -31.89
CA LEU A 849 -16.04 33.76 -32.43
C LEU A 849 -16.74 33.63 -33.78
N SER A 850 -16.34 32.60 -34.54
CA SER A 850 -16.75 32.36 -35.93
C SER A 850 -18.19 31.83 -36.05
N GLY A 851 -18.77 31.86 -37.27
CA GLY A 851 -20.19 31.58 -37.45
C GLY A 851 -20.68 30.17 -37.09
N THR A 852 -19.84 29.16 -37.26
CA THR A 852 -20.15 27.78 -36.82
C THR A 852 -20.17 27.65 -35.29
N GLN A 853 -19.32 28.42 -34.59
CA GLN A 853 -19.28 28.46 -33.12
C GLN A 853 -20.44 29.27 -32.54
N GLN A 854 -20.87 30.32 -33.23
CA GLN A 854 -22.06 31.10 -32.88
C GLN A 854 -23.34 30.25 -32.95
N GLU A 855 -23.44 29.38 -33.95
CA GLU A 855 -24.56 28.45 -34.13
C GLU A 855 -24.59 27.36 -33.05
N ALA A 856 -23.43 26.80 -32.70
CA ALA A 856 -23.31 25.78 -31.66
C ALA A 856 -23.81 26.24 -30.27
N ILE A 857 -23.78 27.55 -30.01
CA ILE A 857 -24.21 28.18 -28.75
C ILE A 857 -25.64 28.77 -28.85
N GLY A 858 -26.29 28.62 -30.00
CA GLY A 858 -27.70 28.98 -30.20
C GLY A 858 -27.98 30.49 -30.24
N LEU A 859 -27.11 31.28 -30.88
CA LEU A 859 -27.36 32.69 -31.19
C LEU A 859 -28.37 32.84 -32.34
N VAL A 860 -29.30 33.79 -32.23
CA VAL A 860 -30.33 34.05 -33.26
C VAL A 860 -29.77 34.97 -34.34
N ARG A 861 -29.62 34.49 -35.58
CA ARG A 861 -29.12 35.28 -36.73
C ARG A 861 -30.24 35.87 -37.57
N ARG A 862 -30.03 37.05 -38.18
CA ARG A 862 -31.02 37.77 -39.01
C ARG A 862 -30.60 38.13 -40.46
N GLU A 863 -29.41 37.79 -40.95
CA GLU A 863 -29.03 38.06 -42.36
C GLU A 863 -28.40 36.84 -43.09
N PRO A 864 -28.57 36.70 -44.44
CA PRO A 864 -28.02 35.60 -45.23
C PRO A 864 -26.58 35.86 -45.74
N ILE A 865 -25.82 34.78 -45.94
CA ILE A 865 -24.38 34.76 -46.25
C ILE A 865 -24.13 35.05 -47.75
N VAL A 866 -23.13 35.90 -48.05
CA VAL A 866 -22.50 36.02 -49.38
C VAL A 866 -21.20 35.21 -49.37
N GLU A 867 -21.08 34.22 -50.26
CA GLU A 867 -19.89 33.38 -50.41
C GLU A 867 -18.74 34.11 -51.12
N LEU A 868 -17.52 33.97 -50.60
CA LEU A 868 -16.27 34.34 -51.26
C LEU A 868 -15.47 33.05 -51.52
N GLU A 869 -15.21 32.77 -52.81
CA GLU A 869 -14.52 31.58 -53.32
C GLU A 869 -13.04 31.52 -52.93
N ALA A 870 -12.53 30.30 -52.70
CA ALA A 870 -11.10 29.98 -52.58
C ALA A 870 -10.61 29.26 -53.85
N PRO A 871 -9.32 29.40 -54.28
CA PRO A 871 -8.83 28.82 -55.51
C PRO A 871 -8.42 27.33 -55.38
N ALA A 872 -8.57 26.61 -56.49
CA ALA A 872 -8.52 25.15 -56.62
C ALA A 872 -7.10 24.52 -56.59
N ALA A 873 -7.04 23.25 -56.14
CA ALA A 873 -5.91 22.33 -56.31
C ALA A 873 -6.33 21.10 -57.16
N PRO A 874 -5.41 20.41 -57.86
CA PRO A 874 -5.76 19.47 -58.93
C PRO A 874 -5.87 17.98 -58.50
N ALA A 875 -6.69 17.26 -59.27
CA ALA A 875 -7.04 15.82 -59.32
C ALA A 875 -5.84 14.87 -59.57
N ALA A 876 -5.89 13.53 -59.48
CA ALA A 876 -6.72 12.46 -58.89
C ALA A 876 -5.97 11.13 -59.17
N ALA A 877 -6.28 10.01 -58.46
CA ALA A 877 -6.25 8.65 -59.04
C ALA A 877 -7.03 7.63 -58.16
N PRO A 878 -7.62 6.55 -58.73
CA PRO A 878 -8.77 5.81 -58.15
C PRO A 878 -8.46 4.35 -57.75
N ILE A 879 -9.34 3.69 -56.98
CA ILE A 879 -9.66 2.24 -57.01
C ILE A 879 -11.01 1.96 -56.29
N LYS A 880 -11.72 0.91 -56.75
CA LYS A 880 -13.13 0.51 -56.54
C LYS A 880 -13.26 -0.71 -55.54
N PRO A 881 -14.46 -1.25 -55.20
CA PRO A 881 -14.99 -1.31 -53.81
C PRO A 881 -15.21 -2.71 -53.21
N ALA A 882 -15.50 -2.77 -51.89
CA ALA A 882 -16.11 -3.89 -51.14
C ALA A 882 -16.85 -3.35 -49.87
N PRO A 883 -17.79 -4.09 -49.24
CA PRO A 883 -19.04 -3.52 -48.71
C PRO A 883 -19.14 -3.25 -47.18
N VAL A 884 -20.04 -2.30 -46.88
CA VAL A 884 -20.95 -2.11 -45.72
C VAL A 884 -20.38 -2.14 -44.31
N ASP A 885 -20.18 -0.93 -43.78
CA ASP A 885 -20.09 -0.63 -42.34
C ASP A 885 -21.36 0.10 -41.88
N SER A 886 -21.90 -0.29 -40.73
CA SER A 886 -23.15 0.21 -40.15
C SER A 886 -22.88 1.41 -39.23
N SER A 887 -23.07 2.61 -39.76
CA SER A 887 -23.06 3.86 -38.97
C SER A 887 -24.38 4.08 -38.20
N PRO A 888 -24.36 4.74 -37.03
CA PRO A 888 -25.57 5.09 -36.29
C PRO A 888 -26.34 6.25 -36.94
N ILE A 889 -27.65 6.20 -36.72
CA ILE A 889 -28.73 6.99 -37.32
C ILE A 889 -28.58 8.51 -37.06
N LYS A 890 -28.64 9.32 -38.14
CA LYS A 890 -29.01 10.75 -38.09
C LYS A 890 -30.53 10.85 -37.97
N ILE A 891 -31.06 11.52 -36.94
CA ILE A 891 -32.47 11.94 -36.91
C ILE A 891 -32.54 13.43 -37.25
N SER A 892 -33.16 13.71 -38.40
CA SER A 892 -33.48 15.03 -38.95
C SER A 892 -34.67 15.65 -38.19
N PHE A 893 -34.60 16.94 -37.89
CA PHE A 893 -35.75 17.70 -37.37
C PHE A 893 -36.79 17.90 -38.48
N VAL A 894 -37.94 17.24 -38.37
CA VAL A 894 -39.15 17.58 -39.12
C VAL A 894 -40.09 18.30 -38.16
N GLY A 895 -40.38 19.58 -38.41
CA GLY A 895 -41.35 20.36 -37.65
C GLY A 895 -42.77 19.86 -37.89
N GLN A 896 -43.56 19.70 -36.82
CA GLN A 896 -45.00 19.50 -36.89
C GLN A 896 -45.69 20.81 -36.47
N GLU A 897 -46.60 21.31 -37.31
CA GLU A 897 -47.13 22.69 -37.27
C GLU A 897 -48.07 23.01 -36.09
N ASP A 898 -48.55 22.02 -35.32
CA ASP A 898 -49.57 22.22 -34.28
C ASP A 898 -49.11 21.94 -32.83
N ALA A 899 -47.81 21.95 -32.58
CA ALA A 899 -47.29 21.65 -31.24
C ALA A 899 -47.34 22.90 -30.30
N PRO A 900 -47.96 22.81 -29.11
CA PRO A 900 -48.10 23.93 -28.19
C PRO A 900 -46.76 24.33 -27.54
N ALA A 901 -46.64 25.60 -27.16
CA ALA A 901 -45.52 26.09 -26.36
C ALA A 901 -45.63 25.61 -24.91
N CYS A 902 -44.50 25.22 -24.31
CA CYS A 902 -44.43 24.78 -22.93
C CYS A 902 -44.86 25.89 -21.96
N SER A 903 -45.77 25.61 -21.05
CA SER A 903 -46.24 26.57 -20.03
C SER A 903 -45.13 27.07 -19.12
N ASP A 904 -44.10 26.25 -18.89
CA ASP A 904 -43.05 26.55 -17.90
C ASP A 904 -41.85 27.28 -18.53
N CYS A 905 -41.55 27.01 -19.81
CA CYS A 905 -40.34 27.55 -20.45
C CYS A 905 -40.54 28.08 -21.88
N GLY A 906 -41.77 28.09 -22.40
CA GLY A 906 -42.14 28.66 -23.70
C GLY A 906 -41.61 27.91 -24.93
N SER A 907 -40.84 26.84 -24.76
CA SER A 907 -40.29 26.06 -25.88
C SER A 907 -41.37 25.22 -26.54
N ILE A 908 -41.35 25.11 -27.89
CA ILE A 908 -42.28 24.25 -28.62
C ILE A 908 -42.10 22.82 -28.15
N MET A 909 -43.18 22.23 -27.62
CA MET A 909 -43.15 20.89 -27.09
C MET A 909 -43.18 19.86 -28.21
N ILE A 910 -42.80 18.61 -27.92
CA ILE A 910 -42.81 17.53 -28.92
C ILE A 910 -43.79 16.46 -28.47
N ARG A 911 -44.56 15.93 -29.41
CA ARG A 911 -45.57 14.91 -29.11
C ARG A 911 -44.89 13.63 -28.62
N ASN A 912 -45.33 13.14 -27.48
CA ASN A 912 -44.87 11.91 -26.85
C ASN A 912 -46.11 11.08 -26.46
N GLY A 913 -46.56 10.24 -27.39
CA GLY A 913 -47.84 9.53 -27.28
C GLY A 913 -49.05 10.46 -27.43
N THR A 914 -50.01 10.39 -26.50
CA THR A 914 -51.21 11.25 -26.47
C THR A 914 -50.95 12.65 -25.90
N CYS A 915 -49.72 12.92 -25.41
CA CYS A 915 -49.39 14.10 -24.61
C CYS A 915 -48.14 14.77 -25.21
N TYR A 916 -47.79 15.97 -24.74
CA TYR A 916 -46.60 16.69 -25.19
C TYR A 916 -45.53 16.69 -24.11
N LYS A 917 -44.27 16.48 -24.51
CA LYS A 917 -43.09 16.56 -23.64
C LYS A 917 -42.19 17.70 -24.09
N CYS A 918 -41.80 18.54 -23.15
CA CYS A 918 -40.78 19.55 -23.39
C CYS A 918 -39.40 18.91 -23.28
N LEU A 919 -38.65 18.83 -24.38
CA LEU A 919 -37.26 18.34 -24.34
C LEU A 919 -36.30 19.28 -23.60
N ASN A 920 -36.71 20.53 -23.36
CA ASN A 920 -35.87 21.55 -22.73
C ASN A 920 -35.96 21.57 -21.20
N CYS A 921 -37.13 21.29 -20.61
CA CYS A 921 -37.32 21.27 -19.15
C CYS A 921 -37.90 19.96 -18.60
N GLY A 922 -38.27 19.01 -19.46
CA GLY A 922 -38.83 17.72 -19.05
C GLY A 922 -40.31 17.76 -18.69
N SER A 923 -40.94 18.94 -18.60
CA SER A 923 -42.36 19.11 -18.29
C SER A 923 -43.27 18.48 -19.34
N THR A 924 -44.40 17.91 -18.90
CA THR A 924 -45.36 17.19 -19.74
C THR A 924 -46.75 17.80 -19.63
N SER A 925 -47.50 17.82 -20.74
CA SER A 925 -48.82 18.47 -20.83
C SER A 925 -49.98 17.71 -20.15
N GLY A 926 -49.72 16.95 -19.07
CA GLY A 926 -50.77 16.41 -18.19
C GLY A 926 -51.24 14.97 -18.41
N CYS A 927 -50.34 14.03 -18.70
CA CYS A 927 -50.64 12.60 -18.54
C CYS A 927 -49.65 12.01 -17.54
N SER A 928 -50.19 11.40 -16.48
CA SER A 928 -49.43 10.76 -15.39
C SER A 928 -48.55 9.62 -15.87
#